data_AF-A0A7X9ATW7-F1
#
_entry.id   AF-A0A7X9ATW7-F1
#
_cell.length_a   1.000
_cell.length_b   1.000
_cell.length_c   1.000
_cell.angle_alpha   90.00
_cell.angle_beta   90.00
_cell.angle_gamma   90.00
#
_symmetry.space_group_name_H-M   'P 1'
#
loop_
_entity.id
_entity.type
_entity.pdbx_description
1 polymer ?
#
loop_
_entity_poly.entity_id
_entity_poly.type
_entity_poly.pdbx_seq_one_letter_code
_entity_poly.pdbx_strand_id
1 'polypeptide(L)'
;MRTRLCFWFWLGFLGVAGMLSGDELAIDGNFSQLNADGKLTEWVLHEWRGFQPFANLAIIPQADQGANAVRISEATAEYGACLRTVKRFPGKSGDCLRIQFRARGVGQLGVGLYYYTDHGEWNQTSVFRPVSLQPEWQSHVVTIGLANGTTGETASFNCCFSISRGMEVELSSVKIWQDAGAYRGNLNLPGEWTVFAPVDRFLQPATAELLAIPAQFGGVAAQTVTFRNNAIDLAPLVGGPGKEKSAWLFGEITSPIECDYTLGAAADWWMEVYLNGKKIIDTMDKGNVKHPYAIDNHVVTARLQKGKNILAVRVVTGAASSIFMLGGPNDLRNIRSSLKINRIIWIEDFNSQKLSCRSSAPPELIQGNPTPGLLTVTGQAVYTTTDTVTITPPELPWAWPGDDAFGAASIRIQGFGQTPEARADANFAMNLTADTGRQLTMRLEHQAASDLLRLVLAQDQEIITAQELPYQRLPADFIIAVNQRGEVVLSINSLADSSSTVFNGQAAMLLDAANLQASLTLKATGNRPAQIVVDNFILGQAGAGDGFPDVPFQIECAKTFDPVKAGWKLAFADEFNDGKLDLNKWYFSGPGQEDRIHFEDGKLVITADWNDKKTRVRSASIYTHQEFLYGYFEARIRFRREHGWWSAFWLCSHGPSNPFHDGFEIDIYEDYYLRSKEPGGEPRRTLDHNLHVFAGGVLKSWNYHSTLPGSIDDYYVIACKWTPFEISYYLDGQLLASTANHSPYDSVTFDPIHHAAGASPLRAILSGCCGKSGGDPAFGNFPEDFRIDYVRIYAYPDQDTPKVTMTSVSEPDFMLPQGTKLRFSAKAEPSPQSKAPIKAAYLFDSGFLLDYKTKPPFDFEVLLTKEYYDTTRYVAPGRAGTRLEFGPTLHAYSVFVQDANGQVAHSTPVLKFIQPTADSTPYLGKPQVIPGRLQLSHYDEGGPQVAYVDNTPENTADKTGTFRPGEQVDATPTVIGGVAAWEWLKYTVEVEADGVYQATLRYGTPQRNLRPFLLLVDGVIAGKFAIPPHEFPDYRTDSDSVIADIRLTAGRHVLTLISQASGANIAYIDFAVVKP
;
A
#
# COMPACT_ATOMS: atom_id res chain seq x y z
N MET A 1 29.40 -49.55 44.49
CA MET A 1 28.72 -48.94 45.66
C MET A 1 27.36 -48.43 45.20
N ARG A 2 26.28 -48.94 45.83
CA ARG A 2 24.94 -48.35 46.09
C ARG A 2 24.25 -47.56 44.95
N THR A 3 23.01 -47.78 44.49
CA THR A 3 21.82 -48.60 44.83
C THR A 3 20.82 -48.29 43.68
N ARG A 4 20.31 -49.26 42.88
CA ARG A 4 18.96 -49.88 42.96
C ARG A 4 17.80 -48.84 42.94
N LEU A 5 16.76 -48.90 42.08
CA LEU A 5 15.88 -50.05 41.79
C LEU A 5 14.85 -49.74 40.64
N CYS A 6 14.56 -50.78 39.83
CA CYS A 6 13.28 -51.27 39.22
C CYS A 6 12.34 -50.40 38.32
N PHE A 7 12.10 -50.83 37.05
CA PHE A 7 10.99 -51.68 36.51
C PHE A 7 9.62 -50.94 36.45
N TRP A 8 8.98 -50.72 35.30
CA TRP A 8 8.17 -51.71 34.56
C TRP A 8 7.99 -51.37 33.06
N PHE A 9 7.92 -52.42 32.25
CA PHE A 9 7.45 -52.45 30.85
C PHE A 9 5.90 -52.60 30.84
N TRP A 10 5.29 -52.27 29.69
CA TRP A 10 3.88 -52.49 29.26
C TRP A 10 2.82 -51.42 29.55
N LEU A 11 2.63 -50.51 28.58
CA LEU A 11 1.33 -50.23 27.94
C LEU A 11 1.59 -49.45 26.63
N GLY A 12 1.80 -50.20 25.54
CA GLY A 12 1.57 -49.69 24.20
C GLY A 12 0.07 -49.81 23.89
N PHE A 13 -0.44 -48.87 23.10
CA PHE A 13 -1.85 -48.58 22.80
C PHE A 13 -2.63 -47.81 23.87
N LEU A 14 -2.53 -46.47 23.80
CA LEU A 14 -3.67 -45.53 23.87
C LEU A 14 -3.16 -44.08 23.80
N GLY A 15 -3.69 -43.32 22.85
CA GLY A 15 -3.86 -41.87 23.00
C GLY A 15 -2.72 -40.96 22.54
N VAL A 16 -2.56 -40.79 21.22
CA VAL A 16 -2.28 -39.46 20.66
C VAL A 16 -3.44 -39.11 19.74
N ALA A 17 -4.63 -39.00 20.35
CA ALA A 17 -5.74 -38.26 19.79
C ALA A 17 -5.84 -37.00 20.66
N GLY A 18 -5.35 -35.89 20.14
CA GLY A 18 -5.35 -34.63 20.86
C GLY A 18 -4.63 -33.55 20.08
N MET A 19 -5.34 -32.86 19.21
CA MET A 19 -5.64 -31.42 19.35
C MET A 19 -6.39 -30.91 18.10
N LEU A 20 -7.68 -31.27 18.01
CA LEU A 20 -8.71 -30.36 17.51
C LEU A 20 -9.29 -29.73 18.79
N SER A 21 -9.17 -28.43 18.99
CA SER A 21 -9.22 -27.81 20.34
C SER A 21 -10.60 -27.53 20.93
N GLY A 22 -11.68 -28.14 20.43
CA GLY A 22 -13.04 -27.98 20.95
C GLY A 22 -13.72 -29.33 21.20
N ASP A 23 -14.41 -29.46 22.33
CA ASP A 23 -15.17 -30.67 22.64
C ASP A 23 -16.42 -30.74 21.75
N GLU A 24 -16.63 -31.86 21.05
CA GLU A 24 -17.88 -32.13 20.35
C GLU A 24 -19.00 -32.33 21.39
N LEU A 25 -20.07 -31.56 21.27
CA LEU A 25 -21.22 -31.69 22.15
C LEU A 25 -21.98 -32.97 21.82
N ALA A 26 -22.23 -33.79 22.82
CA ALA A 26 -23.03 -35.00 22.67
C ALA A 26 -24.49 -34.66 22.34
N ILE A 27 -24.87 -34.80 21.07
CA ILE A 27 -26.20 -34.57 20.49
C ILE A 27 -26.59 -35.69 19.51
N ASP A 28 -27.88 -36.00 19.40
CA ASP A 28 -28.44 -36.85 18.34
C ASP A 28 -28.54 -36.07 17.02
N GLY A 29 -27.39 -35.86 16.39
CA GLY A 29 -27.28 -35.18 15.09
C GLY A 29 -27.88 -35.93 13.90
N ASN A 30 -28.04 -37.24 14.05
CA ASN A 30 -28.54 -38.15 13.02
C ASN A 30 -30.03 -38.49 13.22
N PHE A 31 -30.71 -37.83 14.16
CA PHE A 31 -32.16 -37.97 14.40
C PHE A 31 -32.59 -39.44 14.57
N SER A 32 -31.83 -40.19 15.37
CA SER A 32 -31.97 -41.62 15.58
C SER A 32 -32.61 -42.00 16.93
N GLN A 33 -32.64 -41.07 17.90
CA GLN A 33 -33.16 -41.32 19.24
C GLN A 33 -34.66 -41.02 19.34
N LEU A 34 -35.47 -42.07 19.23
CA LEU A 34 -36.93 -42.00 19.20
C LEU A 34 -37.57 -42.60 20.45
N ASN A 35 -38.71 -42.05 20.88
CA ASN A 35 -39.54 -42.68 21.91
C ASN A 35 -40.40 -43.82 21.33
N ALA A 36 -41.17 -44.52 22.17
CA ALA A 36 -42.03 -45.63 21.76
C ALA A 36 -43.09 -45.27 20.71
N ASP A 37 -43.43 -43.98 20.59
CA ASP A 37 -44.39 -43.46 19.61
C ASP A 37 -43.71 -42.95 18.32
N GLY A 38 -42.39 -43.17 18.17
CA GLY A 38 -41.61 -42.77 17.00
C GLY A 38 -41.27 -41.27 16.92
N LYS A 39 -41.38 -40.53 18.03
CA LYS A 39 -41.05 -39.09 18.09
C LYS A 39 -39.63 -38.85 18.61
N LEU A 40 -39.00 -37.77 18.12
CA LEU A 40 -37.67 -37.33 18.59
C LEU A 40 -37.66 -37.04 20.09
N THR A 41 -36.60 -37.47 20.77
CA THR A 41 -36.42 -37.26 22.22
C THR A 41 -35.44 -36.14 22.55
N GLU A 42 -34.45 -35.89 21.68
CA GLU A 42 -33.43 -34.85 21.88
C GLU A 42 -33.71 -33.55 21.12
N TRP A 43 -34.71 -33.54 20.23
CA TRP A 43 -35.10 -32.38 19.43
C TRP A 43 -36.61 -32.13 19.53
N VAL A 44 -37.01 -30.87 19.59
CA VAL A 44 -38.42 -30.48 19.75
C VAL A 44 -38.71 -29.18 19.00
N LEU A 45 -39.95 -29.02 18.52
CA LEU A 45 -40.42 -27.73 18.01
C LEU A 45 -40.53 -26.73 19.18
N HIS A 46 -40.06 -25.50 18.96
CA HIS A 46 -40.02 -24.48 19.99
C HIS A 46 -41.44 -24.03 20.36
N GLU A 47 -41.79 -24.13 21.65
CA GLU A 47 -43.13 -23.88 22.19
C GLU A 47 -43.55 -22.39 22.27
N TRP A 48 -42.81 -21.49 21.63
CA TRP A 48 -43.16 -20.07 21.68
C TRP A 48 -44.42 -19.83 20.86
N ARG A 49 -45.36 -19.03 21.37
CA ARG A 49 -46.69 -18.84 20.76
C ARG A 49 -46.63 -18.37 19.31
N GLY A 50 -45.57 -17.67 18.89
CA GLY A 50 -45.37 -17.25 17.50
C GLY A 50 -45.11 -18.39 16.50
N PHE A 51 -44.75 -19.58 16.98
CA PHE A 51 -44.60 -20.81 16.19
C PHE A 51 -45.83 -21.73 16.29
N GLN A 52 -46.94 -21.24 16.82
CA GLN A 52 -48.21 -21.97 16.85
C GLN A 52 -49.19 -21.45 15.78
N PRO A 53 -49.94 -22.34 15.09
CA PRO A 53 -49.94 -23.80 15.21
C PRO A 53 -48.61 -24.42 14.75
N PHE A 54 -48.19 -25.50 15.43
CA PHE A 54 -46.90 -26.14 15.17
C PHE A 54 -46.84 -26.72 13.76
N ALA A 55 -45.66 -26.61 13.14
CA ALA A 55 -45.32 -27.30 11.91
C ALA A 55 -45.40 -28.83 12.08
N ASN A 56 -45.55 -29.53 10.97
CA ASN A 56 -45.39 -30.98 10.94
C ASN A 56 -43.90 -31.35 11.03
N LEU A 57 -43.60 -32.34 11.87
CA LEU A 57 -42.24 -32.84 12.09
C LEU A 57 -42.22 -34.34 11.77
N ALA A 58 -41.53 -34.72 10.70
CA ALA A 58 -41.43 -36.11 10.24
C ALA A 58 -39.97 -36.57 10.19
N ILE A 59 -39.71 -37.83 10.54
CA ILE A 59 -38.38 -38.44 10.41
C ILE A 59 -38.36 -39.26 9.12
N ILE A 60 -37.33 -39.06 8.31
CA ILE A 60 -37.12 -39.78 7.07
C ILE A 60 -35.89 -40.68 7.25
N PRO A 61 -36.07 -42.00 7.37
CA PRO A 61 -34.97 -42.93 7.60
C PRO A 61 -33.97 -42.92 6.45
N GLN A 62 -32.67 -42.91 6.76
CA GLN A 62 -31.56 -43.03 5.79
C GLN A 62 -31.63 -42.03 4.61
N ALA A 63 -32.19 -40.84 4.82
CA ALA A 63 -32.44 -39.85 3.77
C ALA A 63 -31.17 -39.15 3.24
N ASP A 64 -30.07 -39.15 4.00
CA ASP A 64 -28.82 -38.49 3.63
C ASP A 64 -27.63 -39.33 4.11
N GLN A 65 -26.88 -39.90 3.18
CA GLN A 65 -25.65 -40.67 3.45
C GLN A 65 -25.79 -41.76 4.54
N GLY A 66 -26.97 -42.38 4.64
CA GLY A 66 -27.27 -43.41 5.63
C GLY A 66 -27.70 -42.89 7.01
N ALA A 67 -27.70 -41.58 7.25
CA ALA A 67 -28.30 -40.94 8.43
C ALA A 67 -29.79 -40.64 8.21
N ASN A 68 -30.57 -40.58 9.30
CA ASN A 68 -31.95 -40.08 9.19
C ASN A 68 -31.94 -38.56 8.97
N ALA A 69 -33.01 -38.05 8.37
CA ALA A 69 -33.28 -36.62 8.30
C ALA A 69 -34.56 -36.29 9.07
N VAL A 70 -34.60 -35.08 9.63
CA VAL A 70 -35.84 -34.48 10.13
C VAL A 70 -36.38 -33.52 9.08
N ARG A 71 -37.64 -33.71 8.69
CA ARG A 71 -38.40 -32.82 7.82
C ARG A 71 -39.30 -31.93 8.65
N ILE A 72 -39.20 -30.63 8.45
CA ILE A 72 -40.11 -29.62 9.00
C ILE A 72 -40.94 -29.09 7.83
N SER A 73 -42.25 -29.34 7.85
CA SER A 73 -43.19 -28.91 6.79
C SER A 73 -44.46 -28.30 7.38
N GLU A 74 -45.33 -27.75 6.54
CA GLU A 74 -46.59 -27.13 6.97
C GLU A 74 -46.41 -26.02 8.04
N ALA A 75 -45.32 -25.26 7.95
CA ALA A 75 -45.03 -24.13 8.84
C ALA A 75 -46.01 -22.97 8.58
N THR A 76 -47.21 -23.04 9.15
CA THR A 76 -48.31 -22.09 8.88
C THR A 76 -48.41 -20.95 9.89
N ALA A 77 -47.71 -21.05 11.02
CA ALA A 77 -47.65 -19.99 12.04
C ALA A 77 -47.02 -18.70 11.50
N GLU A 78 -47.32 -17.57 12.16
CA GLU A 78 -46.89 -16.23 11.75
C GLU A 78 -45.36 -16.15 11.58
N TYR A 79 -44.61 -16.72 12.52
CA TYR A 79 -43.14 -16.71 12.51
C TYR A 79 -42.53 -18.00 11.92
N GLY A 80 -43.36 -18.85 11.29
CA GLY A 80 -42.92 -20.13 10.72
C GLY A 80 -42.71 -21.21 11.77
N ALA A 81 -41.54 -21.86 11.80
CA ALA A 81 -41.25 -22.92 12.75
C ALA A 81 -39.78 -22.90 13.21
N CYS A 82 -39.53 -23.39 14.42
CA CYS A 82 -38.17 -23.50 14.96
C CYS A 82 -37.99 -24.86 15.61
N LEU A 83 -37.02 -25.65 15.15
CA LEU A 83 -36.57 -26.87 15.78
C LEU A 83 -35.42 -26.53 16.72
N ARG A 84 -35.40 -27.07 17.94
CA ARG A 84 -34.32 -26.86 18.89
C ARG A 84 -33.94 -28.12 19.63
N THR A 85 -32.73 -28.14 20.17
CA THR A 85 -32.32 -29.17 21.13
C THR A 85 -33.17 -29.10 22.40
N VAL A 86 -33.55 -30.25 22.95
CA VAL A 86 -34.21 -30.36 24.26
C VAL A 86 -33.23 -30.04 25.38
N LYS A 87 -32.04 -30.67 25.33
CA LYS A 87 -30.94 -30.45 26.27
C LYS A 87 -30.37 -29.05 26.09
N ARG A 88 -30.15 -28.34 27.21
CA ARG A 88 -29.36 -27.11 27.27
C ARG A 88 -27.89 -27.47 27.49
N PHE A 89 -27.00 -26.87 26.72
CA PHE A 89 -25.56 -27.08 26.83
C PHE A 89 -24.94 -25.95 27.64
N PRO A 90 -23.98 -26.22 28.54
CA PRO A 90 -23.31 -25.18 29.30
C PRO A 90 -22.49 -24.29 28.37
N GLY A 91 -22.48 -22.99 28.61
CA GLY A 91 -21.66 -22.07 27.83
C GLY A 91 -21.69 -20.66 28.39
N LYS A 92 -20.61 -19.92 28.17
CA LYS A 92 -20.42 -18.56 28.68
C LYS A 92 -20.16 -17.59 27.54
N SER A 93 -20.38 -16.30 27.80
CA SER A 93 -20.03 -15.27 26.81
C SER A 93 -18.57 -15.38 26.37
N GLY A 94 -18.33 -15.23 25.08
CA GLY A 94 -17.03 -15.38 24.44
C GLY A 94 -16.67 -16.78 23.98
N ASP A 95 -17.37 -17.82 24.44
CA ASP A 95 -17.26 -19.15 23.82
C ASP A 95 -17.73 -19.09 22.36
N CYS A 96 -17.21 -19.97 21.53
CA CYS A 96 -17.54 -20.02 20.11
C CYS A 96 -18.06 -21.40 19.74
N LEU A 97 -19.18 -21.46 19.03
CA LEU A 97 -19.73 -22.71 18.54
C LEU A 97 -19.50 -22.84 17.05
N ARG A 98 -19.05 -24.00 16.63
CA ARG A 98 -19.07 -24.44 15.23
C ARG A 98 -20.19 -25.44 15.06
N ILE A 99 -21.22 -25.06 14.31
CA ILE A 99 -22.40 -25.89 14.06
C ILE A 99 -22.33 -26.37 12.61
N GLN A 100 -22.00 -27.65 12.41
CA GLN A 100 -22.06 -28.31 11.10
C GLN A 100 -23.37 -29.05 10.95
N PHE A 101 -23.93 -29.03 9.76
CA PHE A 101 -25.13 -29.81 9.43
C PHE A 101 -25.26 -29.98 7.93
N ARG A 102 -26.11 -30.91 7.50
CA ARG A 102 -26.56 -31.03 6.11
C ARG A 102 -28.02 -30.63 6.00
N ALA A 103 -28.37 -29.89 4.97
CA ALA A 103 -29.75 -29.46 4.74
C ALA A 103 -30.12 -29.46 3.26
N ARG A 104 -31.41 -29.62 2.96
CA ARG A 104 -32.01 -29.38 1.65
C ARG A 104 -33.39 -28.74 1.76
N GLY A 105 -33.78 -27.97 0.75
CA GLY A 105 -35.05 -27.25 0.69
C GLY A 105 -34.95 -26.02 -0.21
N VAL A 106 -35.96 -25.15 -0.16
CA VAL A 106 -35.96 -23.89 -0.91
C VAL A 106 -36.19 -22.74 0.07
N GLY A 107 -35.35 -21.70 -0.01
CA GLY A 107 -35.43 -20.52 0.85
C GLY A 107 -34.23 -20.39 1.80
N GLN A 108 -34.46 -19.83 2.98
CA GLN A 108 -33.42 -19.55 3.98
C GLN A 108 -33.69 -20.33 5.27
N LEU A 109 -32.70 -21.10 5.71
CA LEU A 109 -32.69 -21.72 7.04
C LEU A 109 -31.94 -20.81 8.01
N GLY A 110 -32.59 -20.36 9.06
CA GLY A 110 -31.93 -19.65 10.15
C GLY A 110 -31.26 -20.64 11.11
N VAL A 111 -30.01 -20.38 11.49
CA VAL A 111 -29.30 -21.10 12.57
C VAL A 111 -29.03 -20.14 13.71
N GLY A 112 -29.47 -20.47 14.92
CA GLY A 112 -29.38 -19.57 16.06
C GLY A 112 -29.29 -20.29 17.39
N LEU A 113 -29.10 -19.52 18.45
CA LEU A 113 -28.99 -20.00 19.82
C LEU A 113 -30.02 -19.31 20.70
N TYR A 114 -30.55 -20.04 21.68
CA TYR A 114 -31.35 -19.46 22.76
C TYR A 114 -30.55 -19.55 24.05
N TYR A 115 -30.28 -18.40 24.65
CA TYR A 115 -29.47 -18.28 25.86
C TYR A 115 -30.35 -18.35 27.10
N TYR A 116 -29.79 -18.94 28.15
CA TYR A 116 -30.42 -19.02 29.46
C TYR A 116 -29.43 -18.60 30.54
N THR A 117 -29.97 -17.99 31.59
CA THR A 117 -29.23 -17.67 32.81
C THR A 117 -28.89 -18.94 33.59
N ASP A 118 -28.05 -18.82 34.62
CA ASP A 118 -27.72 -19.90 35.55
C ASP A 118 -28.95 -20.40 36.35
N HIS A 119 -29.93 -19.52 36.55
CA HIS A 119 -31.24 -19.86 37.11
C HIS A 119 -32.20 -20.53 36.11
N GLY A 120 -31.77 -20.70 34.85
CA GLY A 120 -32.54 -21.37 33.80
C GLY A 120 -33.63 -20.52 33.15
N GLU A 121 -33.65 -19.22 33.44
CA GLU A 121 -34.57 -18.24 32.84
C GLU A 121 -34.13 -17.93 31.41
N TRP A 122 -35.09 -17.68 30.51
CA TRP A 122 -34.76 -17.24 29.16
C TRP A 122 -34.10 -15.86 29.22
N ASN A 123 -32.96 -15.73 28.55
CA ASN A 123 -32.15 -14.53 28.59
C ASN A 123 -32.31 -13.70 27.32
N GLN A 124 -31.85 -14.27 26.20
CA GLN A 124 -31.94 -13.66 24.88
C GLN A 124 -31.75 -14.74 23.80
N THR A 125 -32.14 -14.43 22.57
CA THR A 125 -31.87 -15.23 21.39
C THR A 125 -30.74 -14.60 20.58
N SER A 126 -29.82 -15.40 20.07
CA SER A 126 -28.75 -14.92 19.20
C SER A 126 -29.34 -14.29 17.93
N VAL A 127 -28.55 -13.45 17.26
CA VAL A 127 -28.85 -13.13 15.87
C VAL A 127 -28.78 -14.44 15.08
N PHE A 128 -29.87 -14.81 14.43
CA PHE A 128 -29.91 -15.99 13.57
C PHE A 128 -29.04 -15.76 12.33
N ARG A 129 -28.22 -16.75 11.98
CA ARG A 129 -27.41 -16.77 10.78
C ARG A 129 -28.22 -17.44 9.66
N PRO A 130 -28.59 -16.71 8.60
CA PRO A 130 -29.31 -17.30 7.49
C PRO A 130 -28.37 -18.20 6.68
N VAL A 131 -28.92 -19.28 6.16
CA VAL A 131 -28.25 -20.23 5.28
C VAL A 131 -29.17 -20.51 4.11
N SER A 132 -28.70 -20.16 2.90
CA SER A 132 -29.43 -20.43 1.65
C SER A 132 -29.53 -21.92 1.42
N LEU A 133 -30.75 -22.42 1.22
CA LEU A 133 -31.03 -23.82 0.93
C LEU A 133 -31.09 -24.08 -0.58
N GLN A 134 -30.73 -25.30 -0.96
CA GLN A 134 -30.89 -25.84 -2.31
C GLN A 134 -31.73 -27.12 -2.28
N PRO A 135 -32.41 -27.49 -3.38
CA PRO A 135 -33.18 -28.73 -3.45
C PRO A 135 -32.36 -29.99 -3.16
N GLU A 136 -31.07 -29.98 -3.46
CA GLU A 136 -30.12 -31.04 -3.14
C GLU A 136 -29.50 -30.88 -1.75
N TRP A 137 -29.06 -31.99 -1.14
CA TRP A 137 -28.37 -31.97 0.14
C TRP A 137 -27.03 -31.23 0.08
N GLN A 138 -26.91 -30.16 0.86
CA GLN A 138 -25.69 -29.36 1.01
C GLN A 138 -25.14 -29.44 2.43
N SER A 139 -23.82 -29.36 2.56
CA SER A 139 -23.16 -29.23 3.86
C SER A 139 -22.99 -27.77 4.23
N HIS A 140 -23.32 -27.44 5.47
CA HIS A 140 -23.26 -26.09 6.01
C HIS A 140 -22.49 -26.11 7.32
N VAL A 141 -21.74 -25.03 7.56
CA VAL A 141 -21.12 -24.75 8.85
C VAL A 141 -21.42 -23.32 9.21
N VAL A 142 -21.93 -23.12 10.42
CA VAL A 142 -22.24 -21.81 10.99
C VAL A 142 -21.44 -21.66 12.27
N THR A 143 -20.70 -20.56 12.37
CA THR A 143 -19.97 -20.20 13.58
C THR A 143 -20.75 -19.14 14.36
N ILE A 144 -21.05 -19.39 15.63
CA ILE A 144 -21.81 -18.47 16.49
C ILE A 144 -21.05 -18.28 17.80
N GLY A 145 -20.65 -17.04 18.07
CA GLY A 145 -20.15 -16.65 19.38
C GLY A 145 -21.28 -16.55 20.41
N LEU A 146 -21.05 -17.04 21.63
CA LEU A 146 -21.94 -16.83 22.75
C LEU A 146 -21.80 -15.38 23.25
N ALA A 147 -22.92 -14.72 23.42
CA ALA A 147 -23.01 -13.40 24.05
C ALA A 147 -23.78 -13.50 25.36
N ASN A 148 -23.63 -12.50 26.24
CA ASN A 148 -24.57 -12.30 27.32
C ASN A 148 -25.86 -11.66 26.78
N GLY A 149 -27.01 -12.06 27.34
CA GLY A 149 -28.28 -11.40 27.07
C GLY A 149 -28.54 -10.18 27.95
N THR A 150 -29.75 -9.65 27.90
CA THR A 150 -30.13 -8.40 28.60
C THR A 150 -30.66 -8.62 30.02
N THR A 151 -30.97 -9.86 30.42
CA THR A 151 -31.53 -10.16 31.74
C THR A 151 -30.53 -10.80 32.70
N GLY A 152 -29.48 -11.45 32.19
CA GLY A 152 -28.37 -11.97 32.99
C GLY A 152 -27.21 -12.49 32.14
N GLU A 153 -26.21 -13.11 32.78
CA GLU A 153 -25.15 -13.79 32.04
C GLU A 153 -25.65 -15.07 31.38
N THR A 154 -25.07 -15.40 30.23
CA THR A 154 -25.35 -16.69 29.59
C THR A 154 -24.60 -17.78 30.34
N ALA A 155 -25.34 -18.77 30.83
CA ALA A 155 -24.79 -19.95 31.51
C ALA A 155 -25.06 -21.24 30.71
N SER A 156 -26.12 -21.24 29.90
CA SER A 156 -26.42 -22.36 28.99
C SER A 156 -27.15 -21.89 27.75
N PHE A 157 -27.19 -22.74 26.73
CA PHE A 157 -27.88 -22.45 25.48
C PHE A 157 -28.55 -23.69 24.86
N ASN A 158 -29.52 -23.45 23.98
CA ASN A 158 -29.99 -24.43 23.01
C ASN A 158 -29.52 -24.05 21.61
N CYS A 159 -29.27 -25.05 20.76
CA CYS A 159 -29.08 -24.86 19.32
C CYS A 159 -30.42 -24.95 18.59
N CYS A 160 -30.65 -24.04 17.65
CA CYS A 160 -31.93 -23.86 16.99
C CYS A 160 -31.79 -23.71 15.47
N PHE A 161 -32.74 -24.30 14.74
CA PHE A 161 -32.92 -24.19 13.30
C PHE A 161 -34.31 -23.65 13.01
N SER A 162 -34.44 -22.50 12.35
CA SER A 162 -35.71 -21.84 12.08
C SER A 162 -36.01 -21.69 10.60
N ILE A 163 -37.28 -21.83 10.23
CA ILE A 163 -37.78 -21.60 8.87
C ILE A 163 -38.95 -20.61 8.89
N SER A 164 -39.11 -19.84 7.82
CA SER A 164 -40.20 -18.88 7.65
C SER A 164 -41.53 -19.57 7.33
N ARG A 165 -42.64 -18.82 7.47
CA ARG A 165 -43.98 -19.29 7.12
C ARG A 165 -44.04 -19.79 5.66
N GLY A 166 -44.63 -20.96 5.47
CA GLY A 166 -44.81 -21.60 4.15
C GLY A 166 -43.59 -22.36 3.62
N MET A 167 -42.48 -22.41 4.37
CA MET A 167 -41.30 -23.16 3.97
C MET A 167 -41.34 -24.63 4.42
N GLU A 168 -40.54 -25.44 3.73
CA GLU A 168 -40.21 -26.82 4.10
C GLU A 168 -38.69 -27.03 4.02
N VAL A 169 -38.14 -27.76 4.99
CA VAL A 169 -36.70 -28.10 5.03
C VAL A 169 -36.51 -29.52 5.55
N GLU A 170 -35.46 -30.17 5.06
CA GLU A 170 -34.91 -31.38 5.67
C GLU A 170 -33.51 -31.11 6.21
N LEU A 171 -33.24 -31.60 7.42
CA LEU A 171 -32.00 -31.43 8.15
C LEU A 171 -31.43 -32.80 8.54
N SER A 172 -30.13 -33.01 8.37
CA SER A 172 -29.42 -34.24 8.75
C SER A 172 -28.01 -33.93 9.27
N SER A 173 -27.38 -34.90 9.92
CA SER A 173 -25.95 -34.90 10.28
C SER A 173 -25.49 -33.65 11.05
N VAL A 174 -26.24 -33.23 12.07
CA VAL A 174 -25.91 -32.05 12.87
C VAL A 174 -24.78 -32.38 13.85
N LYS A 175 -23.69 -31.62 13.83
CA LYS A 175 -22.59 -31.69 14.79
C LYS A 175 -22.29 -30.31 15.35
N ILE A 176 -21.98 -30.24 16.63
CA ILE A 176 -21.67 -28.97 17.29
C ILE A 176 -20.39 -29.14 18.10
N TRP A 177 -19.40 -28.29 17.80
CA TRP A 177 -18.20 -28.15 18.62
C TRP A 177 -18.26 -26.85 19.40
N GLN A 178 -17.81 -26.89 20.65
CA GLN A 178 -17.70 -25.71 21.49
C GLN A 178 -16.24 -25.46 21.85
N ASP A 179 -15.75 -24.30 21.44
CA ASP A 179 -14.45 -23.76 21.82
C ASP A 179 -14.62 -22.81 23.01
N ALA A 180 -13.87 -23.04 24.08
CA ALA A 180 -13.86 -22.16 25.23
C ALA A 180 -13.23 -20.81 24.86
N GLY A 181 -13.97 -19.72 25.10
CA GLY A 181 -13.50 -18.37 24.81
C GLY A 181 -12.44 -17.90 25.78
N ALA A 182 -11.31 -17.39 25.25
CA ALA A 182 -10.27 -16.76 26.06
C ALA A 182 -10.70 -15.41 26.66
N TYR A 183 -11.66 -14.73 26.04
CA TYR A 183 -12.10 -13.38 26.42
C TYR A 183 -13.61 -13.36 26.69
N ARG A 184 -14.02 -12.82 27.84
CA ARG A 184 -15.42 -12.74 28.33
C ARG A 184 -16.09 -11.41 28.02
N GLY A 185 -17.41 -11.43 27.83
CA GLY A 185 -18.23 -10.26 27.51
C GLY A 185 -18.31 -9.95 26.01
N ASN A 186 -19.23 -9.06 25.66
CA ASN A 186 -19.57 -8.74 24.26
C ASN A 186 -19.84 -7.24 24.02
N LEU A 187 -19.63 -6.38 25.02
CA LEU A 187 -19.77 -4.93 24.87
C LEU A 187 -18.54 -4.33 24.20
N ASN A 188 -18.76 -3.35 23.32
CA ASN A 188 -17.67 -2.57 22.73
C ASN A 188 -17.27 -1.45 23.70
N LEU A 189 -16.01 -1.03 23.60
CA LEU A 189 -15.55 0.21 24.23
C LEU A 189 -16.25 1.43 23.60
N PRO A 190 -16.36 2.56 24.33
CA PRO A 190 -16.85 3.80 23.72
C PRO A 190 -15.85 4.29 22.66
N GLY A 191 -16.38 4.84 21.56
CA GLY A 191 -15.58 5.38 20.46
C GLY A 191 -14.93 6.72 20.80
N GLU A 192 -15.52 7.49 21.71
CA GLU A 192 -14.99 8.77 22.21
C GLU A 192 -14.64 8.66 23.69
N TRP A 193 -13.52 9.27 24.06
CA TRP A 193 -12.97 9.29 25.41
C TRP A 193 -12.71 10.71 25.86
N THR A 194 -12.88 10.96 27.16
CA THR A 194 -12.55 12.24 27.78
C THR A 194 -11.13 12.16 28.34
N VAL A 195 -10.24 13.04 27.88
CA VAL A 195 -8.83 13.08 28.25
C VAL A 195 -8.50 14.37 29.00
N PHE A 196 -7.68 14.23 30.02
CA PHE A 196 -7.09 15.30 30.82
C PHE A 196 -5.59 15.18 30.72
N ALA A 197 -4.95 16.19 30.12
CA ALA A 197 -3.51 16.21 29.92
C ALA A 197 -3.01 17.66 29.70
N PRO A 198 -1.78 18.00 30.16
CA PRO A 198 -0.96 17.21 31.07
C PRO A 198 -1.49 17.29 32.51
N VAL A 199 -1.50 16.17 33.23
CA VAL A 199 -1.86 16.11 34.65
C VAL A 199 -0.61 15.80 35.47
N ASP A 200 -0.55 16.19 36.74
CA ASP A 200 0.55 15.79 37.63
C ASP A 200 0.66 14.27 37.63
N ARG A 201 1.85 13.77 37.26
CA ARG A 201 2.13 12.34 37.24
C ARG A 201 2.03 11.72 38.61
N PHE A 202 2.12 12.46 39.71
CA PHE A 202 1.97 11.93 41.06
C PHE A 202 0.55 12.08 41.60
N LEU A 203 -0.40 12.57 40.80
CA LEU A 203 -1.79 12.67 41.19
C LEU A 203 -2.32 11.29 41.63
N GLN A 204 -2.75 11.22 42.87
CA GLN A 204 -3.42 10.06 43.47
C GLN A 204 -4.88 10.46 43.75
N PRO A 205 -5.80 10.28 42.80
CA PRO A 205 -7.20 10.64 42.98
C PRO A 205 -7.87 9.74 44.02
N ALA A 206 -8.83 10.28 44.76
CA ALA A 206 -9.68 9.46 45.62
C ALA A 206 -10.57 8.55 44.76
N THR A 207 -10.92 7.36 45.28
CA THR A 207 -11.79 6.41 44.56
C THR A 207 -13.10 7.05 44.08
N ALA A 208 -13.68 7.95 44.87
CA ALA A 208 -14.90 8.67 44.52
C ALA A 208 -14.77 9.53 43.25
N GLU A 209 -13.58 10.04 42.94
CA GLU A 209 -13.31 10.85 41.74
C GLU A 209 -13.24 9.99 40.47
N LEU A 210 -13.05 8.68 40.61
CA LEU A 210 -12.97 7.72 39.49
C LEU A 210 -14.31 7.05 39.17
N LEU A 211 -15.40 7.47 39.83
CA LEU A 211 -16.75 6.91 39.67
C LEU A 211 -17.60 7.66 38.64
N ALA A 212 -17.12 8.79 38.11
CA ALA A 212 -17.82 9.60 37.11
C ALA A 212 -16.80 10.28 36.18
N ILE A 213 -17.24 10.70 34.99
CA ILE A 213 -16.44 11.53 34.08
C ILE A 213 -16.57 12.99 34.53
N PRO A 214 -15.51 13.63 35.03
CA PRO A 214 -15.60 14.99 35.54
C PRO A 214 -15.49 16.03 34.42
N ALA A 215 -15.88 17.28 34.68
CA ALA A 215 -15.63 18.39 33.75
C ALA A 215 -14.18 18.89 33.80
N GLN A 216 -13.53 18.71 34.95
CA GLN A 216 -12.12 18.99 35.19
C GLN A 216 -11.51 17.90 36.06
N PHE A 217 -10.25 17.56 35.82
CA PHE A 217 -9.53 16.56 36.60
C PHE A 217 -8.07 16.96 36.79
N GLY A 218 -7.56 16.88 38.02
CA GLY A 218 -6.19 17.29 38.32
C GLY A 218 -5.87 18.75 37.96
N GLY A 219 -6.88 19.63 37.95
CA GLY A 219 -6.76 21.04 37.55
C GLY A 219 -6.83 21.30 36.04
N VAL A 220 -7.09 20.27 35.22
CA VAL A 220 -7.13 20.35 33.74
C VAL A 220 -8.56 20.20 33.24
N ALA A 221 -8.92 20.92 32.18
CA ALA A 221 -10.23 20.79 31.53
C ALA A 221 -10.33 19.57 30.61
N ALA A 222 -11.54 19.02 30.50
CA ALA A 222 -11.85 17.88 29.64
C ALA A 222 -11.61 18.17 28.15
N GLN A 223 -11.04 17.19 27.44
CA GLN A 223 -10.91 17.18 25.98
C GLN A 223 -11.44 15.87 25.41
N THR A 224 -12.20 15.90 24.32
CA THR A 224 -12.71 14.68 23.67
C THR A 224 -11.69 14.15 22.67
N VAL A 225 -11.41 12.85 22.71
CA VAL A 225 -10.48 12.18 21.79
C VAL A 225 -11.04 10.85 21.32
N THR A 226 -10.76 10.48 20.07
CA THR A 226 -11.21 9.24 19.45
C THR A 226 -10.03 8.26 19.35
N PHE A 227 -10.25 7.01 19.76
CA PHE A 227 -9.27 5.94 19.50
C PHE A 227 -9.30 5.58 18.01
N ARG A 228 -8.12 5.46 17.38
CA ARG A 228 -7.98 4.93 16.02
C ARG A 228 -7.23 3.61 16.10
N ASN A 229 -7.80 2.53 15.54
CA ASN A 229 -7.21 1.20 15.58
C ASN A 229 -6.81 0.75 17.00
N ASN A 230 -7.69 0.99 17.98
CA ASN A 230 -7.45 0.70 19.40
C ASN A 230 -6.25 1.45 20.03
N ALA A 231 -5.76 2.53 19.40
CA ALA A 231 -4.65 3.35 19.88
C ALA A 231 -5.02 4.84 19.99
N ILE A 232 -4.33 5.53 20.89
CA ILE A 232 -4.32 6.99 21.04
C ILE A 232 -2.88 7.48 21.21
N ASP A 233 -2.50 8.52 20.47
CA ASP A 233 -1.26 9.24 20.71
C ASP A 233 -1.51 10.40 21.68
N LEU A 234 -0.94 10.29 22.88
CA LEU A 234 -1.09 11.32 23.92
C LEU A 234 -0.09 12.47 23.74
N ALA A 235 0.89 12.36 22.85
CA ALA A 235 1.95 13.36 22.68
C ALA A 235 1.40 14.78 22.44
N PRO A 236 0.39 15.01 21.58
CA PRO A 236 -0.16 16.35 21.36
C PRO A 236 -0.78 16.96 22.63
N LEU A 237 -1.29 16.11 23.52
CA LEU A 237 -2.07 16.52 24.69
C LEU A 237 -1.19 16.75 25.93
N VAL A 238 -0.04 16.07 26.02
CA VAL A 238 0.93 16.26 27.12
C VAL A 238 2.05 17.26 26.77
N GLY A 239 1.92 18.02 25.68
CA GLY A 239 2.88 19.02 25.25
C GLY A 239 4.14 18.42 24.60
N GLY A 240 3.97 17.41 23.75
CA GLY A 240 5.01 16.70 23.00
C GLY A 240 5.46 15.37 23.63
N PRO A 241 6.11 14.49 22.87
CA PRO A 241 6.68 13.25 23.41
C PRO A 241 7.73 13.55 24.49
N GLY A 242 7.80 12.70 25.51
CA GLY A 242 8.74 12.87 26.61
C GLY A 242 8.48 11.90 27.76
N LYS A 243 9.53 11.56 28.50
CA LYS A 243 9.45 10.61 29.61
C LYS A 243 8.64 11.20 30.76
N GLU A 244 7.86 10.34 31.43
CA GLU A 244 7.22 10.63 32.71
C GLU A 244 6.15 11.74 32.69
N LYS A 245 5.60 12.09 31.53
CA LYS A 245 4.41 12.95 31.44
C LYS A 245 3.16 12.12 31.66
N SER A 246 2.10 12.70 32.20
CA SER A 246 0.89 11.96 32.56
C SER A 246 -0.35 12.51 31.88
N ALA A 247 -1.19 11.59 31.44
CA ALA A 247 -2.56 11.85 31.03
C ALA A 247 -3.52 10.96 31.84
N TRP A 248 -4.73 11.46 32.04
CA TRP A 248 -5.84 10.68 32.55
C TRP A 248 -6.94 10.60 31.50
N LEU A 249 -7.43 9.41 31.22
CA LEU A 249 -8.48 9.15 30.23
C LEU A 249 -9.68 8.53 30.93
N PHE A 250 -10.88 8.91 30.51
CA PHE A 250 -12.14 8.43 31.04
C PHE A 250 -13.07 7.99 29.93
N GLY A 251 -13.71 6.83 30.10
CA GLY A 251 -14.69 6.27 29.19
C GLY A 251 -15.83 5.63 29.96
N GLU A 252 -17.03 5.64 29.38
CA GLU A 252 -18.23 5.03 29.97
C GLU A 252 -18.65 3.80 29.16
N ILE A 253 -18.84 2.68 29.87
CA ILE A 253 -19.50 1.48 29.34
C ILE A 253 -20.84 1.33 30.05
N THR A 254 -21.94 1.37 29.30
CA THR A 254 -23.25 1.03 29.86
C THR A 254 -23.52 -0.46 29.66
N SER A 255 -23.64 -1.20 30.77
CA SER A 255 -23.96 -2.63 30.75
C SER A 255 -25.42 -2.87 31.15
N PRO A 256 -26.19 -3.67 30.40
CA PRO A 256 -27.58 -3.99 30.78
C PRO A 256 -27.67 -4.89 32.02
N ILE A 257 -26.58 -5.59 32.36
CA ILE A 257 -26.48 -6.59 33.42
C ILE A 257 -25.15 -6.45 34.17
N GLU A 258 -25.05 -7.11 35.32
CA GLU A 258 -23.74 -7.37 35.94
C GLU A 258 -23.09 -8.56 35.22
N CYS A 259 -21.85 -8.43 34.72
CA CYS A 259 -21.21 -9.49 33.95
C CYS A 259 -19.68 -9.40 33.87
N ASP A 260 -19.04 -10.51 33.49
CA ASP A 260 -17.61 -10.55 33.18
C ASP A 260 -17.30 -9.81 31.87
N TYR A 261 -16.22 -9.04 31.90
CA TYR A 261 -15.73 -8.23 30.80
C TYR A 261 -14.21 -8.29 30.73
N THR A 262 -13.70 -8.74 29.60
CA THR A 262 -12.25 -8.84 29.38
C THR A 262 -11.76 -7.65 28.57
N LEU A 263 -10.73 -6.98 29.08
CA LEU A 263 -10.08 -5.88 28.39
C LEU A 263 -8.59 -6.11 28.34
N GLY A 264 -8.00 -5.56 27.29
CA GLY A 264 -6.59 -5.61 27.03
C GLY A 264 -6.04 -4.20 26.89
N ALA A 265 -4.88 -3.93 27.46
CA ALA A 265 -4.24 -2.62 27.39
C ALA A 265 -2.73 -2.72 27.20
N ALA A 266 -2.16 -1.67 26.63
CA ALA A 266 -0.72 -1.46 26.56
C ALA A 266 -0.39 0.02 26.49
N ALA A 267 0.82 0.39 26.87
CA ALA A 267 1.36 1.73 26.66
C ALA A 267 2.83 1.61 26.27
N ASP A 268 3.44 2.71 25.79
CA ASP A 268 4.91 2.76 25.62
C ASP A 268 5.64 2.32 26.89
N TRP A 269 5.11 2.67 28.06
CA TRP A 269 5.68 2.20 29.32
C TRP A 269 4.68 2.00 30.45
N TRP A 270 4.25 3.06 31.13
CA TRP A 270 3.49 2.93 32.38
C TRP A 270 2.02 3.24 32.19
N MET A 271 1.16 2.41 32.77
CA MET A 271 -0.26 2.63 32.81
C MET A 271 -0.90 2.01 34.06
N GLU A 272 -2.01 2.59 34.46
CA GLU A 272 -2.97 2.00 35.38
C GLU A 272 -4.35 2.09 34.73
N VAL A 273 -5.08 0.98 34.74
CA VAL A 273 -6.48 0.95 34.30
C VAL A 273 -7.35 0.67 35.51
N TYR A 274 -8.41 1.45 35.67
CA TYR A 274 -9.40 1.34 36.73
C TYR A 274 -10.78 1.10 36.14
N LEU A 275 -11.57 0.26 36.80
CA LEU A 275 -12.98 0.05 36.52
C LEU A 275 -13.77 0.38 37.79
N ASN A 276 -14.67 1.37 37.72
CA ASN A 276 -15.46 1.85 38.85
C ASN A 276 -14.60 2.15 40.10
N GLY A 277 -13.47 2.83 39.88
CA GLY A 277 -12.50 3.17 40.92
C GLY A 277 -11.63 2.02 41.44
N LYS A 278 -11.87 0.77 41.03
CA LYS A 278 -11.01 -0.37 41.35
C LYS A 278 -9.92 -0.51 40.28
N LYS A 279 -8.65 -0.52 40.70
CA LYS A 279 -7.52 -0.78 39.80
C LYS A 279 -7.55 -2.23 39.30
N ILE A 280 -7.41 -2.43 38.00
CA ILE A 280 -7.49 -3.74 37.34
C ILE A 280 -6.26 -4.06 36.46
N ILE A 281 -5.52 -3.05 36.00
CA ILE A 281 -4.20 -3.19 35.38
C ILE A 281 -3.27 -2.19 36.06
N ASP A 282 -2.04 -2.61 36.37
CA ASP A 282 -1.01 -1.76 36.97
C ASP A 282 0.35 -2.17 36.43
N THR A 283 0.99 -1.27 35.69
CA THR A 283 2.35 -1.47 35.19
C THR A 283 3.34 -0.49 35.81
N MET A 284 2.97 0.26 36.86
CA MET A 284 3.77 1.37 37.39
C MET A 284 5.17 0.94 37.88
N ASP A 285 5.30 -0.29 38.39
CA ASP A 285 6.57 -0.80 38.92
C ASP A 285 7.51 -1.36 37.83
N LYS A 286 6.96 -1.98 36.79
CA LYS A 286 7.72 -2.77 35.81
C LYS A 286 7.73 -2.17 34.39
N GLY A 287 6.82 -1.25 34.11
CA GLY A 287 6.50 -0.83 32.75
C GLY A 287 5.77 -1.91 31.95
N ASN A 288 5.54 -1.63 30.67
CA ASN A 288 4.77 -2.49 29.78
C ASN A 288 5.44 -3.85 29.53
N VAL A 289 6.77 -3.93 29.64
CA VAL A 289 7.65 -5.12 29.45
C VAL A 289 7.50 -5.90 28.13
N LYS A 290 6.54 -5.56 27.25
CA LYS A 290 6.27 -6.18 25.95
C LYS A 290 6.43 -5.15 24.81
N HIS A 291 6.94 -5.57 23.65
CA HIS A 291 7.13 -4.73 22.46
C HIS A 291 6.99 -5.58 21.15
N PRO A 292 6.37 -5.07 20.07
CA PRO A 292 5.61 -3.82 20.02
C PRO A 292 4.44 -3.85 20.99
N TYR A 293 4.07 -2.68 21.54
CA TYR A 293 2.93 -2.62 22.45
C TYR A 293 1.65 -2.88 21.67
N ALA A 294 0.81 -3.79 22.15
CA ALA A 294 -0.41 -4.24 21.50
C ALA A 294 -1.50 -4.51 22.55
N ILE A 295 -2.77 -4.41 22.17
CA ILE A 295 -3.88 -4.53 23.13
C ILE A 295 -3.91 -5.85 23.93
N ASP A 296 -3.26 -6.92 23.49
CA ASP A 296 -3.13 -8.19 24.26
C ASP A 296 -1.92 -8.25 25.22
N ASN A 297 -1.18 -7.15 25.39
CA ASN A 297 0.00 -7.15 26.26
C ASN A 297 -0.36 -7.37 27.74
N HIS A 298 -1.39 -6.68 28.23
CA HIS A 298 -1.92 -6.86 29.58
C HIS A 298 -3.43 -7.09 29.47
N VAL A 299 -3.83 -8.35 29.60
CA VAL A 299 -5.24 -8.75 29.51
C VAL A 299 -5.76 -9.08 30.91
N VAL A 300 -6.91 -8.51 31.27
CA VAL A 300 -7.59 -8.79 32.53
C VAL A 300 -9.08 -8.97 32.32
N THR A 301 -9.69 -9.92 33.03
CA THR A 301 -11.14 -10.03 33.15
C THR A 301 -11.59 -9.36 34.45
N ALA A 302 -12.53 -8.43 34.35
CA ALA A 302 -13.14 -7.71 35.46
C ALA A 302 -14.68 -7.81 35.39
N ARG A 303 -15.37 -7.38 36.45
CA ARG A 303 -16.82 -7.44 36.56
C ARG A 303 -17.44 -6.06 36.30
N LEU A 304 -18.25 -5.93 35.26
CA LEU A 304 -19.11 -4.76 35.04
C LEU A 304 -20.31 -4.84 35.96
N GLN A 305 -20.74 -3.71 36.50
CA GLN A 305 -22.01 -3.53 37.19
C GLN A 305 -23.14 -3.29 36.18
N LYS A 306 -24.38 -3.59 36.57
CA LYS A 306 -25.55 -3.15 35.80
C LYS A 306 -25.64 -1.62 35.78
N GLY A 307 -25.84 -1.04 34.60
CA GLY A 307 -25.87 0.40 34.37
C GLY A 307 -24.52 0.95 33.93
N LYS A 308 -24.22 2.17 34.37
CA LYS A 308 -23.00 2.89 33.97
C LYS A 308 -21.78 2.32 34.67
N ASN A 309 -20.73 2.08 33.90
CA ASN A 309 -19.41 1.70 34.40
C ASN A 309 -18.38 2.68 33.87
N ILE A 310 -17.52 3.20 34.74
CA ILE A 310 -16.48 4.15 34.37
C ILE A 310 -15.15 3.44 34.29
N LEU A 311 -14.52 3.51 33.12
CA LEU A 311 -13.11 3.22 32.96
C LEU A 311 -12.34 4.52 33.15
N ALA A 312 -11.35 4.48 34.04
CA ALA A 312 -10.38 5.56 34.21
C ALA A 312 -8.99 4.99 33.96
N VAL A 313 -8.18 5.67 33.16
CA VAL A 313 -6.84 5.21 32.80
C VAL A 313 -5.86 6.32 33.13
N ARG A 314 -4.83 5.98 33.90
CA ARG A 314 -3.64 6.82 34.03
C ARG A 314 -2.59 6.27 33.08
N VAL A 315 -2.09 7.10 32.19
CA VAL A 315 -0.95 6.76 31.33
C VAL A 315 0.19 7.68 31.71
N VAL A 316 1.35 7.09 32.00
CA VAL A 316 2.59 7.83 32.17
C VAL A 316 3.52 7.45 31.01
N THR A 317 3.80 8.44 30.17
CA THR A 317 4.50 8.26 28.90
C THR A 317 5.93 7.77 29.13
N GLY A 318 6.37 6.85 28.28
CA GLY A 318 7.77 6.43 28.25
C GLY A 318 8.63 7.42 27.48
N ALA A 319 9.93 7.13 27.42
CA ALA A 319 10.86 7.97 26.68
C ALA A 319 10.74 7.79 25.14
N ALA A 320 10.11 6.70 24.70
CA ALA A 320 10.13 6.26 23.31
C ALA A 320 8.85 6.60 22.54
N SER A 321 7.73 6.78 23.22
CA SER A 321 6.42 7.04 22.63
C SER A 321 5.42 7.49 23.72
N SER A 322 4.30 8.09 23.29
CA SER A 322 3.16 8.44 24.15
C SER A 322 1.90 7.66 23.76
N ILE A 323 2.05 6.58 23.00
CA ILE A 323 0.93 5.75 22.59
C ILE A 323 0.39 4.96 23.78
N PHE A 324 -0.93 5.00 23.92
CA PHE A 324 -1.71 4.09 24.74
C PHE A 324 -2.64 3.28 23.83
N MET A 325 -2.79 2.00 24.13
CA MET A 325 -3.68 1.09 23.44
C MET A 325 -4.66 0.46 24.41
N LEU A 326 -5.90 0.32 23.99
CA LEU A 326 -6.97 -0.28 24.78
C LEU A 326 -7.96 -1.00 23.85
N GLY A 327 -8.30 -2.23 24.17
CA GLY A 327 -9.24 -3.05 23.42
C GLY A 327 -10.21 -3.80 24.33
N GLY A 328 -11.47 -3.91 23.90
CA GLY A 328 -12.49 -4.72 24.56
C GLY A 328 -12.45 -6.18 24.10
N PRO A 329 -13.40 -7.03 24.55
CA PRO A 329 -13.42 -8.45 24.24
C PRO A 329 -13.51 -8.74 22.75
N ASN A 330 -14.24 -7.92 21.99
CA ASN A 330 -14.41 -8.10 20.56
C ASN A 330 -13.12 -7.73 19.80
N ASP A 331 -12.43 -6.67 20.22
CA ASP A 331 -11.14 -6.27 19.66
C ASP A 331 -10.08 -7.35 19.89
N LEU A 332 -10.03 -7.89 21.12
CA LEU A 332 -9.11 -8.95 21.53
C LEU A 332 -9.25 -10.23 20.70
N ARG A 333 -10.47 -10.57 20.27
CA ARG A 333 -10.73 -11.73 19.40
C ARG A 333 -10.19 -11.56 17.98
N ASN A 334 -9.84 -10.33 17.58
CA ASN A 334 -9.47 -9.97 16.20
C ASN A 334 -8.00 -9.52 16.03
N ILE A 335 -7.12 -9.77 17.01
CA ILE A 335 -5.78 -9.14 17.11
C ILE A 335 -4.72 -9.53 16.06
N ARG A 336 -4.88 -10.61 15.27
CA ARG A 336 -3.81 -11.01 14.32
C ARG A 336 -3.76 -10.07 13.11
N SER A 337 -2.57 -9.55 12.83
CA SER A 337 -2.28 -8.69 11.68
C SER A 337 -2.31 -9.48 10.36
N SER A 338 -2.62 -8.80 9.26
CA SER A 338 -2.65 -9.40 7.91
C SER A 338 -1.32 -10.06 7.57
N LEU A 339 -1.35 -11.11 6.76
CA LEU A 339 -0.13 -11.71 6.25
C LEU A 339 0.38 -10.96 5.02
N LYS A 340 1.71 -10.94 4.86
CA LYS A 340 2.37 -10.53 3.62
C LYS A 340 3.31 -11.63 3.16
N ILE A 341 3.38 -11.85 1.85
CA ILE A 341 4.44 -12.68 1.25
C ILE A 341 5.76 -11.93 1.47
N ASN A 342 6.65 -12.52 2.24
CA ASN A 342 7.97 -11.94 2.53
C ASN A 342 9.09 -12.63 1.73
N ARG A 343 8.78 -13.77 1.10
CA ARG A 343 9.69 -14.48 0.21
C ARG A 343 8.91 -15.20 -0.89
N ILE A 344 9.21 -14.90 -2.14
CA ILE A 344 8.63 -15.57 -3.32
C ILE A 344 9.55 -16.73 -3.71
N ILE A 345 8.97 -17.93 -3.85
CA ILE A 345 9.64 -19.12 -4.41
C ILE A 345 9.31 -19.24 -5.89
N TRP A 346 8.08 -18.89 -6.28
CA TRP A 346 7.63 -18.89 -7.66
C TRP A 346 6.46 -17.91 -7.84
N ILE A 347 6.36 -17.33 -9.02
CA ILE A 347 5.28 -16.43 -9.42
C ILE A 347 4.88 -16.65 -10.88
N GLU A 348 3.58 -16.63 -11.15
CA GLU A 348 3.01 -16.39 -12.48
C GLU A 348 2.32 -15.02 -12.45
N ASP A 349 2.90 -14.05 -13.14
CA ASP A 349 2.41 -12.67 -13.24
C ASP A 349 1.61 -12.43 -14.54
N PHE A 350 1.44 -13.48 -15.36
CA PHE A 350 0.68 -13.51 -16.61
C PHE A 350 1.08 -12.43 -17.64
N ASN A 351 2.27 -11.83 -17.51
CA ASN A 351 2.81 -10.86 -18.47
C ASN A 351 3.39 -11.53 -19.73
N SER A 352 3.82 -12.80 -19.60
CA SER A 352 4.40 -13.59 -20.68
C SER A 352 3.32 -14.30 -21.51
N GLN A 353 3.50 -14.36 -22.84
CA GLN A 353 2.68 -15.19 -23.72
C GLN A 353 2.86 -16.70 -23.46
N LYS A 354 3.97 -17.09 -22.83
CA LYS A 354 4.24 -18.47 -22.44
C LYS A 354 4.11 -18.61 -20.93
N LEU A 355 3.01 -19.24 -20.51
CA LEU A 355 2.72 -19.51 -19.10
C LEU A 355 3.55 -20.70 -18.59
N SER A 356 3.97 -20.61 -17.34
CA SER A 356 4.59 -21.70 -16.59
C SER A 356 3.53 -22.62 -15.95
N CYS A 357 2.32 -22.09 -15.69
CA CYS A 357 1.19 -22.89 -15.24
C CYS A 357 0.69 -23.86 -16.31
N ARG A 358 0.33 -25.08 -15.89
CA ARG A 358 -0.48 -26.02 -16.69
C ARG A 358 -1.95 -25.78 -16.39
N SER A 359 -2.78 -25.65 -17.42
CA SER A 359 -4.23 -25.52 -17.27
C SER A 359 -4.99 -26.56 -18.10
N SER A 360 -6.12 -27.04 -17.60
CA SER A 360 -7.00 -27.94 -18.36
C SER A 360 -7.71 -27.26 -19.53
N ALA A 361 -7.77 -25.91 -19.53
CA ALA A 361 -8.17 -25.09 -20.66
C ALA A 361 -7.30 -23.82 -20.71
N PRO A 362 -6.86 -23.36 -21.89
CA PRO A 362 -6.02 -22.17 -21.99
C PRO A 362 -6.80 -20.91 -21.54
N PRO A 363 -6.16 -19.98 -20.80
CA PRO A 363 -6.76 -18.68 -20.53
C PRO A 363 -6.70 -17.77 -21.76
N GLU A 364 -7.56 -16.77 -21.77
CA GLU A 364 -7.31 -15.55 -22.54
C GLU A 364 -6.38 -14.64 -21.71
N LEU A 365 -5.23 -14.28 -22.30
CA LEU A 365 -4.30 -13.34 -21.67
C LEU A 365 -4.67 -11.93 -22.09
N ILE A 366 -5.00 -11.09 -21.11
CA ILE A 366 -5.39 -9.70 -21.34
C ILE A 366 -4.43 -8.76 -20.59
N GLN A 367 -4.37 -7.53 -21.06
CA GLN A 367 -3.88 -6.38 -20.31
C GLN A 367 -5.13 -5.73 -19.70
N GLY A 368 -5.51 -6.16 -18.49
CA GLY A 368 -6.83 -5.89 -17.92
C GLY A 368 -7.00 -4.49 -17.31
N ASN A 369 -8.05 -4.29 -16.51
CA ASN A 369 -8.25 -3.00 -15.82
C ASN A 369 -7.10 -2.72 -14.83
N PRO A 370 -6.69 -1.45 -14.64
CA PRO A 370 -5.79 -1.07 -13.56
C PRO A 370 -6.35 -1.59 -12.25
N THR A 371 -5.54 -2.27 -11.46
CA THR A 371 -5.98 -2.75 -10.14
C THR A 371 -6.15 -1.52 -9.25
N PRO A 372 -7.31 -1.16 -8.68
CA PRO A 372 -7.40 -0.16 -7.62
C PRO A 372 -6.20 -0.21 -6.65
N GLY A 373 -5.53 0.91 -6.40
CA GLY A 373 -4.29 0.96 -5.60
C GLY A 373 -2.98 0.64 -6.34
N LEU A 374 -3.02 0.12 -7.58
CA LEU A 374 -1.88 -0.03 -8.50
C LEU A 374 -2.20 0.63 -9.84
N LEU A 375 -1.40 1.59 -10.26
CA LEU A 375 -1.60 2.26 -11.54
C LEU A 375 -1.12 1.43 -12.74
N THR A 376 -0.73 0.16 -12.52
CA THR A 376 -0.32 -0.80 -13.54
C THR A 376 -1.52 -1.46 -14.19
N VAL A 377 -1.48 -1.53 -15.52
CA VAL A 377 -2.11 -2.65 -16.22
C VAL A 377 -1.12 -3.82 -16.14
N THR A 378 -1.50 -4.86 -15.40
CA THR A 378 -0.76 -6.13 -15.37
C THR A 378 -1.33 -7.09 -16.41
N GLY A 379 -0.48 -8.01 -16.88
CA GLY A 379 -0.95 -9.21 -17.54
C GLY A 379 -1.91 -9.96 -16.61
N GLN A 380 -3.08 -10.30 -17.13
CA GLN A 380 -4.12 -11.02 -16.39
C GLN A 380 -4.54 -12.23 -17.21
N ALA A 381 -4.79 -13.33 -16.52
CA ALA A 381 -5.39 -14.50 -17.14
C ALA A 381 -6.90 -14.53 -16.87
N VAL A 382 -7.67 -14.53 -17.95
CA VAL A 382 -9.11 -14.72 -17.94
C VAL A 382 -9.39 -16.18 -18.23
N TYR A 383 -9.89 -16.91 -17.24
CA TYR A 383 -10.37 -18.28 -17.42
C TYR A 383 -11.88 -18.28 -17.48
N THR A 384 -12.44 -18.85 -18.54
CA THR A 384 -13.89 -19.01 -18.72
C THR A 384 -14.23 -20.50 -18.86
N THR A 385 -15.28 -20.96 -18.18
CA THR A 385 -15.70 -22.36 -18.23
C THR A 385 -17.21 -22.53 -18.11
N THR A 386 -17.75 -23.58 -18.73
CA THR A 386 -19.12 -24.07 -18.51
C THR A 386 -19.18 -25.25 -17.54
N ASP A 387 -18.03 -25.80 -17.16
CA ASP A 387 -17.90 -26.86 -16.16
C ASP A 387 -16.73 -26.51 -15.23
N THR A 388 -15.53 -27.07 -15.45
CA THR A 388 -14.41 -26.92 -14.53
C THR A 388 -13.09 -26.63 -15.27
N VAL A 389 -12.30 -25.70 -14.76
CA VAL A 389 -10.92 -25.44 -15.17
C VAL A 389 -9.99 -25.60 -13.98
N THR A 390 -8.92 -26.37 -14.14
CA THR A 390 -7.87 -26.55 -13.12
C THR A 390 -6.58 -25.94 -13.60
N ILE A 391 -5.94 -25.13 -12.75
CA ILE A 391 -4.68 -24.44 -13.02
C ILE A 391 -3.66 -24.94 -12.01
N THR A 392 -2.53 -25.45 -12.48
CA THR A 392 -1.50 -26.06 -11.65
C THR A 392 -0.15 -25.40 -11.93
N PRO A 393 0.54 -24.89 -10.90
CA PRO A 393 1.91 -24.39 -11.05
C PRO A 393 2.88 -25.55 -11.38
N PRO A 394 4.11 -25.26 -11.83
CA PRO A 394 5.15 -26.28 -11.97
C PRO A 394 5.40 -27.00 -10.64
N GLU A 395 5.91 -28.24 -10.72
CA GLU A 395 6.33 -28.97 -9.52
C GLU A 395 7.55 -28.29 -8.92
N LEU A 396 7.40 -27.83 -7.67
CA LEU A 396 8.42 -27.08 -6.94
C LEU A 396 8.59 -27.70 -5.56
N PRO A 397 9.83 -27.80 -5.04
CA PRO A 397 10.05 -28.30 -3.68
C PRO A 397 9.44 -27.32 -2.67
N TRP A 398 8.49 -27.80 -1.87
CA TRP A 398 7.87 -27.00 -0.81
C TRP A 398 8.64 -27.22 0.49
N ALA A 399 9.57 -26.30 0.80
CA ALA A 399 10.30 -26.34 2.07
C ALA A 399 9.52 -25.61 3.16
N TRP A 400 9.17 -26.33 4.23
CA TRP A 400 8.60 -25.71 5.43
C TRP A 400 9.55 -24.61 5.96
N PRO A 401 9.05 -23.39 6.23
CA PRO A 401 9.85 -22.35 6.86
C PRO A 401 10.29 -22.75 8.28
N GLY A 402 11.33 -22.10 8.83
CA GLY A 402 11.71 -22.26 10.24
C GLY A 402 10.69 -21.63 11.21
N ASP A 403 10.90 -21.81 12.52
CA ASP A 403 9.93 -21.50 13.59
C ASP A 403 9.27 -20.10 13.45
N ASP A 404 7.93 -20.08 13.53
CA ASP A 404 6.97 -18.97 13.37
C ASP A 404 6.63 -18.48 11.94
N ALA A 405 7.36 -18.87 10.90
CA ALA A 405 7.05 -18.49 9.52
C ALA A 405 6.05 -19.46 8.84
N PHE A 406 5.26 -18.94 7.89
CA PHE A 406 4.24 -19.71 7.17
C PHE A 406 4.68 -20.03 5.74
N GLY A 407 4.44 -21.26 5.27
CA GLY A 407 4.41 -21.54 3.84
C GLY A 407 3.10 -21.03 3.27
N ALA A 408 3.13 -20.35 2.12
CA ALA A 408 1.96 -19.63 1.60
C ALA A 408 1.77 -19.78 0.10
N ALA A 409 0.50 -19.82 -0.31
CA ALA A 409 0.07 -19.59 -1.68
C ALA A 409 -0.78 -18.31 -1.72
N SER A 410 -0.57 -17.49 -2.75
CA SER A 410 -1.29 -16.24 -2.93
C SER A 410 -1.75 -16.05 -4.37
N ILE A 411 -2.91 -15.45 -4.56
CA ILE A 411 -3.42 -15.07 -5.88
C ILE A 411 -4.11 -13.72 -5.76
N ARG A 412 -3.95 -12.87 -6.77
CA ARG A 412 -4.81 -11.70 -6.96
C ARG A 412 -6.02 -12.08 -7.78
N ILE A 413 -7.21 -11.82 -7.23
CA ILE A 413 -8.46 -11.97 -7.96
C ILE A 413 -8.93 -10.57 -8.36
N GLN A 414 -8.97 -10.31 -9.66
CA GLN A 414 -9.42 -9.03 -10.22
C GLN A 414 -10.94 -8.97 -10.37
N GLY A 415 -11.53 -10.10 -10.78
CA GLY A 415 -12.97 -10.27 -10.95
C GLY A 415 -13.33 -11.74 -10.92
N PHE A 416 -14.53 -12.05 -10.45
CA PHE A 416 -14.95 -13.44 -10.22
C PHE A 416 -16.44 -13.65 -10.42
N GLY A 417 -16.82 -14.70 -11.16
CA GLY A 417 -18.22 -15.09 -11.33
C GLY A 417 -19.01 -14.10 -12.19
N GLN A 418 -18.36 -13.32 -13.05
CA GLN A 418 -19.01 -12.45 -14.01
C GLN A 418 -18.32 -12.51 -15.37
N THR A 419 -19.12 -12.63 -16.42
CA THR A 419 -18.74 -12.31 -17.80
C THR A 419 -19.01 -10.82 -18.03
N PRO A 420 -18.48 -10.20 -19.11
CA PRO A 420 -18.83 -8.82 -19.45
C PRO A 420 -20.34 -8.57 -19.58
N GLU A 421 -21.12 -9.60 -19.92
CA GLU A 421 -22.56 -9.50 -20.16
C GLU A 421 -23.40 -9.77 -18.90
N ALA A 422 -22.97 -10.67 -18.01
CA ALA A 422 -23.74 -11.05 -16.84
C ALA A 422 -22.94 -11.76 -15.74
N ARG A 423 -23.42 -11.63 -14.50
CA ARG A 423 -23.03 -12.48 -13.37
C ARG A 423 -23.51 -13.94 -13.56
N ALA A 424 -22.74 -14.88 -13.00
CA ALA A 424 -22.97 -16.32 -13.05
C ALA A 424 -22.64 -16.98 -11.71
N ASP A 425 -23.32 -18.10 -11.42
CA ASP A 425 -23.02 -18.91 -10.25
C ASP A 425 -21.69 -19.64 -10.45
N ALA A 426 -20.76 -19.45 -9.54
CA ALA A 426 -19.38 -19.92 -9.70
C ALA A 426 -18.73 -20.25 -8.36
N ASN A 427 -17.82 -21.23 -8.39
CA ASN A 427 -16.92 -21.53 -7.29
C ASN A 427 -15.47 -21.42 -7.76
N PHE A 428 -14.64 -20.70 -7.02
CA PHE A 428 -13.19 -20.70 -7.17
C PHE A 428 -12.56 -21.34 -5.95
N ALA A 429 -11.55 -22.18 -6.12
CA ALA A 429 -10.82 -22.82 -5.04
C ALA A 429 -9.32 -22.66 -5.23
N MET A 430 -8.61 -22.32 -4.16
CA MET A 430 -7.16 -22.48 -4.03
C MET A 430 -6.90 -23.62 -3.05
N ASN A 431 -6.23 -24.66 -3.53
CA ASN A 431 -5.96 -25.87 -2.78
C ASN A 431 -4.47 -25.98 -2.45
N LEU A 432 -4.14 -26.34 -1.22
CA LEU A 432 -2.85 -26.84 -0.80
C LEU A 432 -3.00 -28.33 -0.50
N THR A 433 -2.44 -29.18 -1.36
CA THR A 433 -2.57 -30.64 -1.27
C THR A 433 -1.26 -31.24 -0.78
N ALA A 434 -1.28 -31.92 0.36
CA ALA A 434 -0.17 -32.67 0.87
C ALA A 434 0.12 -33.92 0.03
N ASP A 435 1.36 -34.37 0.05
CA ASP A 435 1.79 -35.68 -0.47
C ASP A 435 1.05 -36.87 0.19
N THR A 436 0.53 -36.69 1.41
CA THR A 436 -0.37 -37.65 2.08
C THR A 436 -1.78 -37.72 1.46
N GLY A 437 -2.10 -36.85 0.51
CA GLY A 437 -3.44 -36.72 -0.10
C GLY A 437 -4.42 -35.84 0.67
N ARG A 438 -4.02 -35.32 1.84
CA ARG A 438 -4.78 -34.35 2.64
C ARG A 438 -4.80 -32.99 1.93
N GLN A 439 -5.89 -32.24 2.03
CA GLN A 439 -6.06 -30.97 1.35
C GLN A 439 -6.60 -29.88 2.28
N LEU A 440 -5.98 -28.70 2.20
CA LEU A 440 -6.51 -27.45 2.74
C LEU A 440 -6.97 -26.57 1.58
N THR A 441 -8.21 -26.10 1.64
CA THR A 441 -8.87 -25.38 0.55
C THR A 441 -9.42 -24.05 1.03
N MET A 442 -9.04 -22.96 0.37
CA MET A 442 -9.83 -21.73 0.37
C MET A 442 -10.76 -21.77 -0.83
N ARG A 443 -12.07 -21.61 -0.61
CA ARG A 443 -13.10 -21.58 -1.65
C ARG A 443 -13.87 -20.26 -1.59
N LEU A 444 -14.04 -19.63 -2.74
CA LEU A 444 -14.84 -18.43 -2.95
C LEU A 444 -16.06 -18.83 -3.79
N GLU A 445 -17.25 -18.63 -3.25
CA GLU A 445 -18.52 -19.00 -3.88
C GLU A 445 -19.29 -17.73 -4.24
N HIS A 446 -19.79 -17.66 -5.47
CA HIS A 446 -20.58 -16.55 -5.97
C HIS A 446 -21.94 -17.05 -6.48
N GLN A 447 -23.00 -16.35 -6.09
CA GLN A 447 -24.34 -16.51 -6.65
C GLN A 447 -24.67 -15.27 -7.47
N ALA A 448 -25.15 -15.45 -8.70
CA ALA A 448 -25.29 -14.37 -9.68
C ALA A 448 -26.17 -13.20 -9.19
N ALA A 449 -27.14 -13.46 -8.31
CA ALA A 449 -28.06 -12.47 -7.76
C ALA A 449 -27.56 -11.79 -6.47
N SER A 450 -26.39 -12.18 -5.95
CA SER A 450 -25.86 -11.71 -4.66
C SER A 450 -24.78 -10.65 -4.86
N ASP A 451 -24.75 -9.63 -3.99
CA ASP A 451 -23.62 -8.70 -3.85
C ASP A 451 -22.61 -9.15 -2.78
N LEU A 452 -22.77 -10.38 -2.28
CA LEU A 452 -21.88 -11.02 -1.31
C LEU A 452 -21.25 -12.27 -1.95
N LEU A 453 -19.96 -12.41 -1.72
CA LEU A 453 -19.17 -13.61 -1.96
C LEU A 453 -19.11 -14.43 -0.67
N ARG A 454 -19.35 -15.74 -0.75
CA ARG A 454 -19.17 -16.64 0.40
C ARG A 454 -17.78 -17.24 0.34
N LEU A 455 -16.93 -16.84 1.27
CA LEU A 455 -15.61 -17.38 1.48
C LEU A 455 -15.67 -18.55 2.46
N VAL A 456 -14.98 -19.63 2.13
CA VAL A 456 -14.94 -20.87 2.89
C VAL A 456 -13.48 -21.30 3.04
N LEU A 457 -13.05 -21.62 4.25
CA LEU A 457 -11.82 -22.35 4.51
C LEU A 457 -12.22 -23.77 4.91
N ALA A 458 -11.71 -24.78 4.22
CA ALA A 458 -12.07 -26.18 4.41
C ALA A 458 -10.84 -27.10 4.42
N GLN A 459 -10.95 -28.24 5.08
CA GLN A 459 -9.98 -29.32 5.08
C GLN A 459 -10.66 -30.62 4.64
N ASP A 460 -10.15 -31.29 3.60
CA ASP A 460 -10.70 -32.56 3.08
C ASP A 460 -12.24 -32.54 2.89
N GLN A 461 -12.77 -31.38 2.46
CA GLN A 461 -14.20 -31.02 2.34
C GLN A 461 -14.94 -30.59 3.61
N GLU A 462 -14.37 -30.77 4.80
CA GLU A 462 -14.93 -30.25 6.05
C GLU A 462 -14.66 -28.76 6.18
N ILE A 463 -15.71 -27.95 6.32
CA ILE A 463 -15.57 -26.50 6.45
C ILE A 463 -15.05 -26.15 7.85
N ILE A 464 -13.86 -25.55 7.92
CA ILE A 464 -13.26 -25.00 9.14
C ILE A 464 -13.99 -23.71 9.54
N THR A 465 -14.15 -22.79 8.58
CA THR A 465 -14.85 -21.52 8.77
C THR A 465 -15.45 -21.02 7.45
N ALA A 466 -16.47 -20.17 7.53
CA ALA A 466 -17.04 -19.49 6.37
C ALA A 466 -17.53 -18.09 6.77
N GLN A 467 -17.42 -17.14 5.84
CA GLN A 467 -17.90 -15.77 6.02
C GLN A 467 -18.35 -15.19 4.68
N GLU A 468 -19.18 -14.15 4.74
CA GLU A 468 -19.51 -13.31 3.59
C GLU A 468 -18.52 -12.15 3.44
N LEU A 469 -18.12 -11.90 2.20
CA LEU A 469 -17.31 -10.76 1.78
C LEU A 469 -18.13 -9.94 0.79
N PRO A 470 -18.21 -8.61 0.92
CA PRO A 470 -18.80 -7.77 -0.12
C PRO A 470 -18.09 -7.98 -1.46
N TYR A 471 -18.86 -8.17 -2.52
CA TYR A 471 -18.33 -8.38 -3.87
C TYR A 471 -17.43 -7.21 -4.31
N GLN A 472 -17.74 -5.99 -3.87
CA GLN A 472 -16.99 -4.76 -4.17
C GLN A 472 -15.59 -4.72 -3.56
N ARG A 473 -15.22 -5.66 -2.69
CA ARG A 473 -13.84 -5.79 -2.17
C ARG A 473 -12.86 -6.39 -3.17
N LEU A 474 -13.35 -6.88 -4.31
CA LEU A 474 -12.47 -7.20 -5.44
C LEU A 474 -12.12 -5.91 -6.21
N PRO A 475 -10.86 -5.74 -6.64
CA PRO A 475 -9.79 -6.71 -6.58
C PRO A 475 -9.14 -6.87 -5.20
N ALA A 476 -8.70 -8.08 -4.88
CA ALA A 476 -8.02 -8.38 -3.63
C ALA A 476 -6.93 -9.43 -3.79
N ASP A 477 -5.90 -9.32 -2.96
CA ASP A 477 -4.87 -10.34 -2.77
C ASP A 477 -5.36 -11.33 -1.71
N PHE A 478 -5.50 -12.60 -2.11
CA PHE A 478 -5.82 -13.71 -1.22
C PHE A 478 -4.54 -14.45 -0.89
N ILE A 479 -4.28 -14.69 0.40
CA ILE A 479 -3.10 -15.40 0.89
C ILE A 479 -3.57 -16.50 1.83
N ILE A 480 -3.40 -17.76 1.46
CA ILE A 480 -3.57 -18.91 2.35
C ILE A 480 -2.21 -19.39 2.82
N ALA A 481 -2.04 -19.51 4.13
CA ALA A 481 -0.75 -19.76 4.75
C ALA A 481 -0.88 -20.80 5.86
N VAL A 482 0.11 -21.69 5.97
CA VAL A 482 0.18 -22.73 7.00
C VAL A 482 1.61 -22.86 7.54
N ASN A 483 1.78 -23.08 8.85
CA ASN A 483 3.09 -23.28 9.47
C ASN A 483 3.27 -24.69 10.05
N GLN A 484 4.48 -24.96 10.57
CA GLN A 484 4.85 -26.26 11.16
C GLN A 484 4.13 -26.61 12.47
N ARG A 485 3.24 -25.75 12.98
CA ARG A 485 2.34 -26.05 14.10
C ARG A 485 0.91 -26.36 13.66
N GLY A 486 0.64 -26.31 12.34
CA GLY A 486 -0.69 -26.53 11.79
C GLY A 486 -1.57 -25.30 11.88
N GLU A 487 -1.02 -24.14 12.28
CA GLU A 487 -1.75 -22.88 12.27
C GLU A 487 -2.03 -22.50 10.82
N VAL A 488 -3.29 -22.21 10.52
CA VAL A 488 -3.71 -21.71 9.20
C VAL A 488 -4.13 -20.26 9.33
N VAL A 489 -3.65 -19.44 8.41
CA VAL A 489 -4.09 -18.06 8.28
C VAL A 489 -4.51 -17.82 6.84
N LEU A 490 -5.69 -17.23 6.68
CA LEU A 490 -6.16 -16.73 5.40
C LEU A 490 -6.28 -15.21 5.51
N SER A 491 -5.46 -14.49 4.75
CA SER A 491 -5.46 -13.03 4.67
C SER A 491 -6.04 -12.59 3.33
N ILE A 492 -6.89 -11.57 3.36
CA ILE A 492 -7.51 -10.97 2.18
C ILE A 492 -7.29 -9.47 2.27
N ASN A 493 -6.45 -8.97 1.36
CA ASN A 493 -6.07 -7.57 1.34
C ASN A 493 -6.76 -6.95 0.12
N SER A 494 -7.85 -6.24 0.37
CA SER A 494 -8.61 -5.54 -0.66
C SER A 494 -7.79 -4.38 -1.20
N LEU A 495 -7.61 -4.37 -2.51
CA LEU A 495 -6.93 -3.30 -3.22
C LEU A 495 -7.94 -2.19 -3.60
N ALA A 496 -9.24 -2.51 -3.57
CA ALA A 496 -10.33 -1.57 -3.80
C ALA A 496 -10.46 -0.51 -2.69
N ASP A 497 -10.31 -0.91 -1.42
CA ASP A 497 -10.55 -0.06 -0.26
C ASP A 497 -9.46 -0.16 0.82
N SER A 498 -8.34 -0.83 0.53
CA SER A 498 -7.23 -1.09 1.46
C SER A 498 -7.61 -1.88 2.72
N SER A 499 -8.84 -2.42 2.81
CA SER A 499 -9.27 -3.19 3.96
C SER A 499 -8.59 -4.56 3.99
N SER A 500 -8.29 -5.04 5.20
CA SER A 500 -7.76 -6.39 5.42
C SER A 500 -8.80 -7.23 6.15
N THR A 501 -9.00 -8.47 5.69
CA THR A 501 -9.79 -9.49 6.41
C THR A 501 -8.89 -10.67 6.70
N VAL A 502 -8.84 -11.09 7.96
CA VAL A 502 -7.96 -12.18 8.41
C VAL A 502 -8.80 -13.26 9.07
N PHE A 503 -8.55 -14.51 8.68
CA PHE A 503 -9.12 -15.70 9.28
C PHE A 503 -8.00 -16.53 9.88
N ASN A 504 -8.24 -17.03 11.08
CA ASN A 504 -7.35 -17.95 11.74
C ASN A 504 -8.03 -19.31 11.85
N GLY A 505 -7.27 -20.37 11.66
CA GLY A 505 -7.71 -21.76 11.74
C GLY A 505 -6.59 -22.68 12.20
N GLN A 506 -6.93 -23.96 12.29
CA GLN A 506 -6.00 -25.04 12.62
C GLN A 506 -6.21 -26.18 11.62
N ALA A 507 -5.11 -26.67 11.04
CA ALA A 507 -5.03 -27.80 10.12
C ALA A 507 -3.84 -28.69 10.50
N ALA A 508 -3.87 -29.24 11.72
CA ALA A 508 -2.83 -30.12 12.28
C ALA A 508 -2.52 -31.34 11.40
N MET A 509 -3.42 -31.72 10.49
CA MET A 509 -3.28 -32.89 9.61
C MET A 509 -2.31 -32.66 8.44
N LEU A 510 -1.89 -31.41 8.20
CA LEU A 510 -0.83 -31.09 7.24
C LEU A 510 0.58 -31.21 7.83
N LEU A 511 0.70 -31.44 9.14
CA LEU A 511 2.00 -31.51 9.84
C LEU A 511 2.85 -32.72 9.44
N ASP A 512 2.21 -33.80 8.98
CA ASP A 512 2.89 -35.02 8.55
C ASP A 512 3.34 -34.95 7.07
N ALA A 513 3.03 -33.86 6.36
CA ALA A 513 3.34 -33.71 4.94
C ALA A 513 4.80 -33.27 4.72
N ALA A 514 5.53 -33.98 3.85
CA ALA A 514 6.89 -33.56 3.49
C ALA A 514 6.87 -32.46 2.40
N ASN A 515 5.83 -32.42 1.56
CA ASN A 515 5.61 -31.40 0.55
C ASN A 515 4.12 -31.01 0.43
N LEU A 516 3.87 -29.79 -0.05
CA LEU A 516 2.55 -29.31 -0.46
C LEU A 516 2.57 -28.95 -1.96
N GLN A 517 1.49 -29.27 -2.66
CA GLN A 517 1.24 -28.87 -4.04
C GLN A 517 0.06 -27.91 -4.08
N ALA A 518 0.27 -26.72 -4.64
CA ALA A 518 -0.81 -25.77 -4.86
C ALA A 518 -1.56 -26.06 -6.17
N SER A 519 -2.86 -25.79 -6.20
CA SER A 519 -3.66 -25.74 -7.43
C SER A 519 -4.82 -24.76 -7.30
N LEU A 520 -5.29 -24.23 -8.43
CA LEU A 520 -6.49 -23.42 -8.50
C LEU A 520 -7.57 -24.17 -9.29
N THR A 521 -8.84 -23.99 -8.91
CA THR A 521 -9.97 -24.59 -9.62
C THR A 521 -11.08 -23.56 -9.76
N LEU A 522 -11.47 -23.25 -10.99
CA LEU A 522 -12.71 -22.51 -11.31
C LEU A 522 -13.77 -23.51 -11.75
N LYS A 523 -14.97 -23.42 -11.17
CA LYS A 523 -16.13 -24.23 -11.55
C LYS A 523 -17.37 -23.38 -11.75
N ALA A 524 -18.03 -23.51 -12.90
CA ALA A 524 -19.36 -22.99 -13.11
C ALA A 524 -20.38 -23.90 -12.40
N THR A 525 -21.26 -23.31 -11.58
CA THR A 525 -22.25 -24.08 -10.81
C THR A 525 -23.69 -23.82 -11.25
N GLY A 526 -23.90 -22.89 -12.19
CA GLY A 526 -25.20 -22.60 -12.79
C GLY A 526 -25.25 -22.94 -14.28
N ASN A 527 -26.32 -22.52 -14.94
CA ASN A 527 -26.55 -22.80 -16.37
C ASN A 527 -25.82 -21.84 -17.33
N ARG A 528 -24.96 -20.96 -16.80
CA ARG A 528 -24.19 -19.97 -17.56
C ARG A 528 -22.69 -20.20 -17.38
N PRO A 529 -21.86 -19.86 -18.38
CA PRO A 529 -20.41 -19.88 -18.20
C PRO A 529 -19.98 -18.96 -17.05
N ALA A 530 -19.04 -19.44 -16.24
CA ALA A 530 -18.39 -18.65 -15.20
C ALA A 530 -17.01 -18.20 -15.66
N GLN A 531 -16.58 -17.03 -15.20
CA GLN A 531 -15.28 -16.45 -15.50
C GLN A 531 -14.56 -16.02 -14.22
N ILE A 532 -13.25 -16.15 -14.20
CA ILE A 532 -12.37 -15.51 -13.21
C ILE A 532 -11.23 -14.79 -13.93
N VAL A 533 -10.88 -13.62 -13.41
CA VAL A 533 -9.74 -12.82 -13.85
C VAL A 533 -8.71 -12.81 -12.72
N VAL A 534 -7.53 -13.36 -12.97
CA VAL A 534 -6.48 -13.54 -11.96
C VAL A 534 -5.15 -12.95 -12.38
N ASP A 535 -4.34 -12.59 -11.39
CA ASP A 535 -2.99 -12.04 -11.51
C ASP A 535 -2.11 -12.53 -10.34
N ASN A 536 -0.79 -12.47 -10.47
CA ASN A 536 0.21 -12.77 -9.44
C ASN A 536 -0.06 -14.06 -8.65
N PHE A 537 -0.10 -15.22 -9.32
CA PHE A 537 -0.16 -16.50 -8.62
C PHE A 537 1.20 -16.79 -8.01
N ILE A 538 1.32 -16.69 -6.70
CA ILE A 538 2.57 -16.77 -5.95
C ILE A 538 2.59 -18.01 -5.06
N LEU A 539 3.72 -18.70 -5.03
CA LEU A 539 4.09 -19.65 -3.98
C LEU A 539 5.31 -19.14 -3.24
N GLY A 540 5.30 -19.22 -1.91
CA GLY A 540 6.35 -18.61 -1.11
C GLY A 540 6.22 -18.83 0.39
N GLN A 541 6.81 -17.90 1.13
CA GLN A 541 6.68 -17.80 2.58
C GLN A 541 5.96 -16.50 2.94
N ALA A 542 5.19 -16.56 4.03
CA ALA A 542 4.53 -15.41 4.62
C ALA A 542 4.93 -15.28 6.09
N GLY A 543 5.06 -14.04 6.55
CA GLY A 543 5.19 -13.71 7.96
C GLY A 543 3.95 -12.97 8.43
N ALA A 544 3.81 -12.79 9.74
CA ALA A 544 2.97 -11.72 10.27
C ALA A 544 3.39 -10.46 9.52
N GLY A 545 2.51 -10.00 8.64
CA GLY A 545 2.65 -8.65 8.21
C GLY A 545 2.46 -7.85 9.48
N ASP A 546 3.39 -6.97 9.77
CA ASP A 546 2.87 -5.63 10.00
C ASP A 546 1.89 -5.36 8.82
N GLY A 547 0.82 -4.60 8.98
CA GLY A 547 0.13 -4.11 7.79
C GLY A 547 1.14 -3.41 6.87
N PHE A 548 0.73 -2.44 6.09
CA PHE A 548 1.48 -1.23 6.41
C PHE A 548 0.99 -0.93 7.84
N PRO A 549 1.83 -0.96 8.91
CA PRO A 549 1.53 0.01 9.97
C PRO A 549 1.34 1.29 9.18
N ASP A 550 0.29 2.07 9.46
CA ASP A 550 0.22 3.44 8.94
C ASP A 550 1.64 3.99 9.04
N VAL A 551 2.33 4.13 7.89
CA VAL A 551 3.75 4.50 7.90
C VAL A 551 3.76 5.74 8.77
N PRO A 552 4.55 5.80 9.86
CA PRO A 552 4.32 6.79 10.91
C PRO A 552 4.85 8.14 10.43
N PHE A 553 4.26 8.70 9.39
CA PHE A 553 4.53 10.00 8.81
C PHE A 553 3.34 10.91 9.08
N GLN A 554 3.61 12.20 9.04
CA GLN A 554 2.62 13.24 9.27
C GLN A 554 2.74 14.25 8.15
N ILE A 555 1.58 14.68 7.66
CA ILE A 555 1.45 15.86 6.81
C ILE A 555 0.40 16.77 7.44
N GLU A 556 0.37 18.02 7.02
CA GLU A 556 -0.54 19.01 7.55
C GLU A 556 -1.47 19.48 6.43
N CYS A 557 -2.49 18.68 6.09
CA CYS A 557 -3.55 19.06 5.14
C CYS A 557 -4.46 20.15 5.75
N ALA A 558 -3.89 21.34 5.97
CA ALA A 558 -4.60 22.47 6.54
C ALA A 558 -5.74 22.87 5.60
N LYS A 559 -6.97 22.93 6.13
CA LYS A 559 -8.17 23.31 5.35
C LYS A 559 -8.03 24.68 4.71
N THR A 560 -7.30 25.57 5.38
CA THR A 560 -6.91 26.88 4.86
C THR A 560 -5.44 27.12 5.11
N PHE A 561 -4.78 27.85 4.22
CA PHE A 561 -3.38 28.20 4.40
C PHE A 561 -3.11 29.65 3.98
N ASP A 562 -2.32 30.35 4.79
CA ASP A 562 -1.84 31.71 4.54
C ASP A 562 -0.36 31.73 4.92
N PRO A 563 0.56 31.81 3.94
CA PRO A 563 2.00 31.71 4.19
C PRO A 563 2.52 32.84 5.08
N VAL A 564 1.94 34.05 4.99
CA VAL A 564 2.36 35.20 5.79
C VAL A 564 1.97 34.98 7.25
N LYS A 565 0.74 34.53 7.51
CA LYS A 565 0.30 34.20 8.88
C LYS A 565 1.06 33.01 9.46
N ALA A 566 1.45 32.05 8.61
CA ALA A 566 2.30 30.92 8.99
C ALA A 566 3.77 31.30 9.22
N GLY A 567 4.16 32.56 8.96
CA GLY A 567 5.53 33.05 9.16
C GLY A 567 6.52 32.64 8.06
N TRP A 568 6.04 32.16 6.91
CA TRP A 568 6.89 31.79 5.78
C TRP A 568 7.44 33.06 5.13
N LYS A 569 8.73 33.04 4.80
CA LYS A 569 9.43 34.22 4.28
C LYS A 569 9.20 34.34 2.79
N LEU A 570 8.82 35.53 2.32
CA LEU A 570 8.73 35.82 0.89
C LEU A 570 10.12 35.67 0.25
N ALA A 571 10.25 34.72 -0.66
CA ALA A 571 11.50 34.39 -1.34
C ALA A 571 11.56 34.99 -2.75
N PHE A 572 10.41 35.11 -3.41
CA PHE A 572 10.28 35.70 -4.73
C PHE A 572 8.90 36.34 -4.88
N ALA A 573 8.85 37.47 -5.57
CA ALA A 573 7.59 38.11 -5.96
C ALA A 573 7.74 38.89 -7.26
N ASP A 574 6.69 38.87 -8.05
CA ASP A 574 6.48 39.77 -9.17
C ASP A 574 5.01 40.20 -9.22
N GLU A 575 4.78 41.50 -9.10
CA GLU A 575 3.45 42.12 -9.13
C GLU A 575 3.15 42.71 -10.51
N PHE A 576 4.09 42.64 -11.46
CA PHE A 576 3.95 43.11 -12.86
C PHE A 576 3.54 44.58 -13.08
N ASN A 577 3.52 45.39 -12.02
CA ASN A 577 3.11 46.80 -12.03
C ASN A 577 4.03 47.73 -12.84
N ASP A 578 5.26 47.31 -13.15
CA ASP A 578 6.26 48.12 -13.85
C ASP A 578 6.02 48.20 -15.38
N GLY A 579 5.03 47.47 -15.91
CA GLY A 579 4.67 47.48 -17.33
C GLY A 579 5.71 46.84 -18.26
N LYS A 580 6.67 46.10 -17.71
CA LYS A 580 7.69 45.34 -18.44
C LYS A 580 8.11 44.10 -17.64
N LEU A 581 8.62 43.08 -18.33
CA LEU A 581 9.16 41.88 -17.67
C LEU A 581 10.56 42.17 -17.11
N ASP A 582 10.79 41.83 -15.84
CA ASP A 582 12.13 41.90 -15.24
C ASP A 582 12.98 40.70 -15.67
N LEU A 583 13.87 40.93 -16.64
CA LEU A 583 14.76 39.89 -17.18
C LEU A 583 15.86 39.44 -16.21
N ASN A 584 16.01 40.08 -15.05
CA ASN A 584 16.87 39.53 -13.98
C ASN A 584 16.14 38.43 -13.19
N LYS A 585 14.81 38.46 -13.19
CA LYS A 585 13.95 37.46 -12.55
C LYS A 585 13.55 36.36 -13.50
N TRP A 586 13.26 36.71 -14.75
CA TRP A 586 12.66 35.82 -15.74
C TRP A 586 13.48 35.69 -17.01
N TYR A 587 13.44 34.50 -17.62
CA TYR A 587 13.89 34.29 -19.00
C TYR A 587 12.81 33.58 -19.82
N PHE A 588 12.84 33.77 -21.14
CA PHE A 588 11.92 33.09 -22.07
C PHE A 588 12.41 31.69 -22.40
N SER A 589 11.49 30.75 -22.56
CA SER A 589 11.79 29.36 -22.95
C SER A 589 12.50 29.22 -24.29
N GLY A 590 12.29 30.18 -25.20
CA GLY A 590 12.88 30.17 -26.53
C GLY A 590 12.96 31.56 -27.15
N PRO A 591 13.80 31.73 -28.18
CA PRO A 591 14.01 33.03 -28.82
C PRO A 591 12.73 33.52 -29.53
N GLY A 592 12.47 34.83 -29.51
CA GLY A 592 11.39 35.46 -30.27
C GLY A 592 9.99 35.32 -29.66
N GLN A 593 9.91 35.08 -28.34
CA GLN A 593 8.66 35.03 -27.56
C GLN A 593 8.32 36.38 -26.90
N GLU A 594 9.22 37.36 -26.94
CA GLU A 594 9.10 38.64 -26.25
C GLU A 594 7.87 39.44 -26.70
N ASP A 595 7.49 39.31 -27.97
CA ASP A 595 6.32 39.97 -28.57
C ASP A 595 4.99 39.28 -28.25
N ARG A 596 5.00 38.16 -27.50
CA ARG A 596 3.81 37.40 -27.09
C ARG A 596 3.35 37.72 -25.67
N ILE A 597 4.08 38.60 -24.98
CA ILE A 597 3.66 39.16 -23.70
C ILE A 597 3.42 40.65 -23.80
N HIS A 598 2.47 41.16 -23.03
CA HIS A 598 2.29 42.59 -22.82
C HIS A 598 1.70 42.83 -21.43
N PHE A 599 1.53 44.11 -21.06
CA PHE A 599 1.05 44.51 -19.75
C PHE A 599 -0.20 45.36 -19.88
N GLU A 600 -1.25 45.00 -19.16
CA GLU A 600 -2.54 45.70 -19.14
C GLU A 600 -3.03 45.80 -17.69
N ASP A 601 -3.38 47.01 -17.23
CA ASP A 601 -3.87 47.28 -15.87
C ASP A 601 -3.03 46.67 -14.74
N GLY A 602 -1.69 46.78 -14.87
CA GLY A 602 -0.72 46.25 -13.91
C GLY A 602 -0.51 44.74 -13.97
N LYS A 603 -1.03 44.06 -14.99
CA LYS A 603 -1.02 42.59 -15.10
C LYS A 603 -0.19 42.14 -16.27
N LEU A 604 0.51 41.03 -16.11
CA LEU A 604 1.13 40.33 -17.22
C LEU A 604 0.04 39.63 -18.04
N VAL A 605 0.10 39.80 -19.35
CA VAL A 605 -0.78 39.14 -20.31
C VAL A 605 0.07 38.30 -21.26
N ILE A 606 -0.15 36.98 -21.24
CA ILE A 606 0.44 36.05 -22.21
C ILE A 606 -0.61 35.79 -23.29
N THR A 607 -0.23 35.99 -24.55
CA THR A 607 -1.14 35.82 -25.69
C THR A 607 -0.78 34.57 -26.49
N ALA A 608 -1.80 33.83 -26.94
CA ALA A 608 -1.66 32.83 -27.98
C ALA A 608 -2.31 33.32 -29.27
N ASP A 609 -1.58 33.14 -30.37
CA ASP A 609 -2.04 33.55 -31.70
C ASP A 609 -1.72 32.46 -32.72
N TRP A 610 -2.78 31.91 -33.32
CA TRP A 610 -2.68 30.93 -34.39
C TRP A 610 -2.83 31.63 -35.75
N ASN A 611 -1.96 31.27 -36.69
CA ASN A 611 -2.09 31.72 -38.08
C ASN A 611 -3.47 31.40 -38.67
N ASP A 612 -3.87 32.07 -39.74
CA ASP A 612 -5.20 31.90 -40.37
C ASP A 612 -5.56 30.44 -40.67
N LYS A 613 -4.54 29.61 -40.98
CA LYS A 613 -4.70 28.18 -41.29
C LYS A 613 -4.73 27.26 -40.06
N LYS A 614 -4.56 27.78 -38.84
CA LYS A 614 -4.47 27.02 -37.58
C LYS A 614 -3.46 25.86 -37.62
N THR A 615 -2.31 26.12 -38.25
CA THR A 615 -1.21 25.15 -38.41
C THR A 615 0.05 25.56 -37.65
N ARG A 616 0.16 26.83 -37.27
CA ARG A 616 1.26 27.37 -36.48
C ARG A 616 0.71 28.33 -35.44
N VAL A 617 1.25 28.24 -34.24
CA VAL A 617 0.89 29.06 -33.09
C VAL A 617 2.12 29.74 -32.54
N ARG A 618 1.93 30.95 -32.03
CA ARG A 618 2.93 31.68 -31.25
C ARG A 618 2.35 32.01 -29.88
N SER A 619 3.10 31.68 -28.83
CA SER A 619 2.82 32.08 -27.45
C SER A 619 4.15 32.21 -26.69
N ALA A 620 4.10 32.47 -25.39
CA ALA A 620 5.27 32.60 -24.53
C ALA A 620 5.20 31.69 -23.31
N SER A 621 6.37 31.26 -22.85
CA SER A 621 6.55 30.71 -21.51
C SER A 621 7.75 31.37 -20.86
N ILE A 622 7.58 31.83 -19.62
CA ILE A 622 8.62 32.51 -18.85
C ILE A 622 8.98 31.69 -17.62
N TYR A 623 10.28 31.63 -17.33
CA TYR A 623 10.88 30.79 -16.33
C TYR A 623 11.64 31.67 -15.35
N THR A 624 11.51 31.38 -14.07
CA THR A 624 12.34 32.04 -13.05
C THR A 624 13.82 31.66 -13.22
N HIS A 625 14.72 32.64 -13.05
CA HIS A 625 16.16 32.39 -12.96
C HIS A 625 16.54 31.65 -11.67
N GLN A 626 15.82 31.93 -10.59
CA GLN A 626 15.96 31.27 -9.29
C GLN A 626 15.28 29.90 -9.29
N GLU A 627 15.91 28.93 -8.63
CA GLU A 627 15.33 27.62 -8.33
C GLU A 627 14.90 27.58 -6.85
N PHE A 628 13.85 26.83 -6.57
CA PHE A 628 13.22 26.74 -5.27
C PHE A 628 13.12 25.28 -4.85
N LEU A 629 13.53 24.98 -3.63
CA LEU A 629 13.34 23.66 -3.01
C LEU A 629 12.38 23.84 -1.82
N TYR A 630 11.18 23.28 -1.96
CA TYR A 630 10.05 23.46 -1.03
C TYR A 630 9.58 24.92 -0.89
N GLY A 631 8.30 25.12 -0.64
CA GLY A 631 7.70 26.44 -0.52
C GLY A 631 6.21 26.48 -0.80
N TYR A 632 5.64 27.67 -0.65
CA TYR A 632 4.26 27.96 -1.00
C TYR A 632 4.28 28.84 -2.24
N PHE A 633 3.78 28.30 -3.34
CA PHE A 633 3.82 28.90 -4.66
C PHE A 633 2.42 29.35 -5.01
N GLU A 634 2.19 30.65 -5.10
CA GLU A 634 0.88 31.20 -5.44
C GLU A 634 0.94 32.14 -6.64
N ALA A 635 -0.10 32.10 -7.45
CA ALA A 635 -0.32 33.04 -8.53
C ALA A 635 -1.79 33.48 -8.53
N ARG A 636 -2.03 34.78 -8.71
CA ARG A 636 -3.38 35.31 -8.93
C ARG A 636 -3.63 35.47 -10.42
N ILE A 637 -4.55 34.70 -10.95
CA ILE A 637 -4.70 34.51 -12.39
C ILE A 637 -6.13 34.52 -12.87
N ARG A 638 -6.31 34.87 -14.15
CA ARG A 638 -7.52 34.64 -14.93
C ARG A 638 -7.19 33.71 -16.08
N PHE A 639 -7.84 32.56 -16.12
CA PHE A 639 -7.55 31.48 -17.07
C PHE A 639 -7.90 31.85 -18.52
N ARG A 640 -7.40 31.08 -19.50
CA ARG A 640 -7.74 31.22 -20.92
C ARG A 640 -9.19 30.80 -21.23
N ARG A 641 -9.75 31.28 -22.35
CA ARG A 641 -11.12 30.93 -22.77
C ARG A 641 -11.19 30.00 -23.98
N GLU A 642 -10.22 30.02 -24.87
CA GLU A 642 -10.37 29.43 -26.22
C GLU A 642 -9.69 28.07 -26.34
N HIS A 643 -10.20 27.19 -27.21
CA HIS A 643 -9.61 25.89 -27.54
C HIS A 643 -8.28 26.06 -28.29
N GLY A 644 -7.45 25.01 -28.35
CA GLY A 644 -6.24 25.01 -29.18
C GLY A 644 -4.95 25.39 -28.45
N TRP A 645 -5.05 25.67 -27.15
CA TRP A 645 -3.93 26.00 -26.27
C TRP A 645 -4.33 25.79 -24.81
N TRP A 646 -3.38 25.82 -23.88
CA TRP A 646 -3.65 25.77 -22.44
C TRP A 646 -2.73 26.72 -21.69
N SER A 647 -3.21 27.24 -20.56
CA SER A 647 -2.36 27.95 -19.61
C SER A 647 -1.90 27.00 -18.50
N ALA A 648 -0.71 27.24 -17.98
CA ALA A 648 -0.15 26.48 -16.87
C ALA A 648 0.66 27.38 -15.92
N PHE A 649 0.55 27.06 -14.63
CA PHE A 649 1.51 27.47 -13.60
C PHE A 649 2.08 26.20 -13.01
N TRP A 650 3.39 26.02 -13.14
CA TRP A 650 4.04 24.74 -12.88
C TRP A 650 5.48 24.93 -12.43
N LEU A 651 6.02 23.87 -11.82
CA LEU A 651 7.36 23.80 -11.27
C LEU A 651 8.10 22.65 -11.92
N CYS A 652 9.26 22.88 -12.50
CA CYS A 652 10.03 21.82 -13.16
C CYS A 652 11.54 22.05 -13.04
N SER A 653 12.31 20.97 -13.01
CA SER A 653 13.75 20.95 -13.20
C SER A 653 14.07 20.43 -14.60
N HIS A 654 15.05 21.05 -15.28
CA HIS A 654 15.38 20.69 -16.66
C HIS A 654 16.16 19.36 -16.73
N GLY A 655 15.49 18.21 -16.65
CA GLY A 655 16.08 16.93 -17.05
C GLY A 655 15.34 15.66 -16.59
N PRO A 656 15.00 14.72 -17.48
CA PRO A 656 14.20 13.53 -17.15
C PRO A 656 14.99 12.43 -16.44
N SER A 657 15.55 12.70 -15.25
CA SER A 657 16.58 11.84 -14.64
C SER A 657 16.12 11.10 -13.37
N ASN A 658 16.00 11.81 -12.24
CA ASN A 658 15.70 11.25 -10.92
C ASN A 658 15.08 12.32 -10.01
N PRO A 659 14.08 12.03 -9.16
CA PRO A 659 13.40 13.04 -8.34
C PRO A 659 14.27 13.69 -7.26
N PHE A 660 15.45 13.13 -6.97
CA PHE A 660 16.43 13.73 -6.07
C PHE A 660 17.53 14.52 -6.80
N HIS A 661 17.40 14.70 -8.12
CA HIS A 661 18.30 15.50 -8.94
C HIS A 661 17.57 16.54 -9.79
N ASP A 662 16.91 16.12 -10.86
CA ASP A 662 16.27 16.99 -11.85
C ASP A 662 15.03 16.36 -12.52
N GLY A 663 14.64 15.15 -12.13
CA GLY A 663 13.50 14.41 -12.67
C GLY A 663 12.21 14.60 -11.86
N PHE A 664 11.94 15.81 -11.36
CA PHE A 664 10.75 16.11 -10.57
C PHE A 664 10.01 17.31 -11.18
N GLU A 665 8.69 17.21 -11.31
CA GLU A 665 7.84 18.25 -11.88
C GLU A 665 6.48 18.26 -11.17
N ILE A 666 6.02 19.46 -10.80
CA ILE A 666 4.77 19.71 -10.09
C ILE A 666 3.96 20.72 -10.91
N ASP A 667 2.86 20.27 -11.48
CA ASP A 667 1.91 21.17 -12.12
C ASP A 667 0.93 21.69 -11.07
N ILE A 668 1.06 22.98 -10.73
CA ILE A 668 0.14 23.65 -9.80
C ILE A 668 -1.24 23.71 -10.44
N TYR A 669 -1.30 24.00 -11.74
CA TYR A 669 -2.40 23.58 -12.58
C TYR A 669 -2.01 23.52 -14.05
N GLU A 670 -2.74 22.70 -14.78
CA GLU A 670 -2.88 22.77 -16.23
C GLU A 670 -4.36 22.83 -16.60
N ASP A 671 -4.74 23.76 -17.47
CA ASP A 671 -6.15 24.05 -17.72
C ASP A 671 -6.76 23.32 -18.92
N TYR A 672 -6.25 22.13 -19.25
CA TYR A 672 -6.65 21.31 -20.41
C TYR A 672 -8.17 21.19 -20.59
N TYR A 673 -8.89 21.08 -19.48
CA TYR A 673 -10.31 20.73 -19.42
C TYR A 673 -11.23 21.91 -19.07
N LEU A 674 -10.75 23.16 -19.13
CA LEU A 674 -11.66 24.32 -19.04
C LEU A 674 -12.66 24.38 -20.20
N ARG A 675 -12.37 23.68 -21.30
CA ARG A 675 -13.25 23.48 -22.45
C ARG A 675 -13.44 22.02 -22.77
N SER A 676 -14.57 21.71 -23.40
CA SER A 676 -14.82 20.39 -23.97
C SER A 676 -13.73 20.06 -24.99
N LYS A 677 -13.25 18.81 -25.04
CA LYS A 677 -12.39 18.38 -26.15
C LYS A 677 -13.20 18.13 -27.44
N GLU A 678 -14.51 17.97 -27.30
CA GLU A 678 -15.46 17.82 -28.40
C GLU A 678 -16.07 19.17 -28.82
N PRO A 679 -16.27 19.42 -30.13
CA PRO A 679 -16.82 20.68 -30.63
C PRO A 679 -18.24 20.95 -30.07
N GLY A 680 -18.45 22.15 -29.53
CA GLY A 680 -19.76 22.58 -29.00
C GLY A 680 -20.20 21.94 -27.68
N GLY A 681 -19.33 21.15 -27.02
CA GLY A 681 -19.61 20.60 -25.69
C GLY A 681 -19.48 21.64 -24.58
N GLU A 682 -20.24 21.45 -23.49
CA GLU A 682 -20.26 22.36 -22.35
C GLU A 682 -18.87 22.53 -21.69
N PRO A 683 -18.51 23.74 -21.24
CA PRO A 683 -17.27 23.99 -20.50
C PRO A 683 -17.23 23.15 -19.21
N ARG A 684 -16.17 22.35 -19.02
CA ARG A 684 -16.08 21.47 -17.84
C ARG A 684 -15.56 22.18 -16.59
N ARG A 685 -14.96 23.38 -16.73
CA ARG A 685 -14.40 24.18 -15.61
C ARG A 685 -13.44 23.37 -14.72
N THR A 686 -12.78 22.38 -15.31
CA THR A 686 -11.91 21.45 -14.60
C THR A 686 -10.45 21.84 -14.81
N LEU A 687 -9.70 21.90 -13.72
CA LEU A 687 -8.24 22.02 -13.72
C LEU A 687 -7.62 20.65 -13.47
N ASP A 688 -6.47 20.40 -14.11
CA ASP A 688 -5.64 19.22 -13.87
C ASP A 688 -4.46 19.63 -12.97
N HIS A 689 -4.12 18.77 -12.02
CA HIS A 689 -2.99 18.93 -11.11
C HIS A 689 -2.15 17.68 -11.18
N ASN A 690 -0.91 17.79 -11.65
CA ASN A 690 -0.08 16.65 -11.94
C ASN A 690 1.21 16.65 -11.11
N LEU A 691 1.65 15.44 -10.76
CA LEU A 691 2.99 15.18 -10.24
C LEU A 691 3.69 14.26 -11.23
N HIS A 692 4.86 14.68 -11.70
CA HIS A 692 5.68 14.00 -12.69
C HIS A 692 7.04 13.66 -12.09
N VAL A 693 7.41 12.37 -12.14
CA VAL A 693 8.65 11.84 -11.57
C VAL A 693 9.35 10.92 -12.55
N PHE A 694 10.62 11.19 -12.84
CA PHE A 694 11.47 10.29 -13.60
C PHE A 694 12.27 9.38 -12.66
N ALA A 695 12.20 8.07 -12.86
CA ALA A 695 13.08 7.12 -12.19
C ALA A 695 13.51 6.06 -13.20
N GLY A 696 14.81 5.74 -13.25
CA GLY A 696 15.37 4.75 -14.17
C GLY A 696 14.96 4.93 -15.63
N GLY A 697 14.89 6.19 -16.11
CA GLY A 697 14.47 6.51 -17.48
C GLY A 697 12.96 6.46 -17.74
N VAL A 698 12.14 6.12 -16.74
CA VAL A 698 10.68 6.03 -16.86
C VAL A 698 10.01 7.24 -16.22
N LEU A 699 9.14 7.92 -16.99
CA LEU A 699 8.24 8.95 -16.47
C LEU A 699 7.03 8.32 -15.78
N LYS A 700 6.90 8.56 -14.49
CA LYS A 700 5.72 8.24 -13.69
C LYS A 700 4.94 9.50 -13.41
N SER A 701 3.61 9.39 -13.47
CA SER A 701 2.73 10.55 -13.32
C SER A 701 1.52 10.21 -12.49
N TRP A 702 1.02 11.16 -11.71
CA TRP A 702 -0.24 11.07 -10.99
C TRP A 702 -1.02 12.34 -11.21
N ASN A 703 -2.35 12.24 -11.25
CA ASN A 703 -3.18 13.41 -11.50
C ASN A 703 -4.40 13.50 -10.60
N TYR A 704 -4.78 14.74 -10.30
CA TYR A 704 -6.04 15.09 -9.70
C TYR A 704 -6.78 16.09 -10.56
N HIS A 705 -8.11 16.08 -10.44
CA HIS A 705 -8.95 17.11 -11.02
C HIS A 705 -9.56 17.97 -9.91
N SER A 706 -9.66 19.27 -10.14
CA SER A 706 -10.50 20.17 -9.35
C SER A 706 -11.47 20.94 -10.25
N THR A 707 -12.54 21.48 -9.67
CA THR A 707 -13.54 22.28 -10.40
C THR A 707 -13.51 23.72 -9.89
N LEU A 708 -13.49 24.69 -10.82
CA LEU A 708 -13.60 26.10 -10.45
C LEU A 708 -15.00 26.40 -9.87
N PRO A 709 -15.08 27.15 -8.76
CA PRO A 709 -16.36 27.46 -8.11
C PRO A 709 -17.16 28.53 -8.86
N GLY A 710 -16.50 29.42 -9.60
CA GLY A 710 -17.12 30.54 -10.30
C GLY A 710 -16.94 30.51 -11.82
N SER A 711 -16.85 31.69 -12.42
CA SER A 711 -16.57 31.88 -13.84
C SER A 711 -15.08 31.74 -14.12
N ILE A 712 -14.72 31.36 -15.34
CA ILE A 712 -13.33 31.41 -15.84
C ILE A 712 -12.81 32.84 -16.03
N ASP A 713 -13.72 33.83 -16.07
CA ASP A 713 -13.39 35.25 -16.19
C ASP A 713 -13.05 35.90 -14.84
N ASP A 714 -13.31 35.18 -13.74
CA ASP A 714 -12.92 35.62 -12.41
C ASP A 714 -11.41 35.41 -12.20
N TYR A 715 -10.84 36.22 -11.31
CA TYR A 715 -9.47 36.01 -10.85
C TYR A 715 -9.47 35.13 -9.61
N TYR A 716 -8.64 34.09 -9.65
CA TYR A 716 -8.41 33.17 -8.53
C TYR A 716 -6.98 33.22 -8.07
N VAL A 717 -6.74 33.02 -6.78
CA VAL A 717 -5.42 32.71 -6.24
C VAL A 717 -5.28 31.20 -6.22
N ILE A 718 -4.50 30.66 -7.16
CA ILE A 718 -4.18 29.23 -7.18
C ILE A 718 -2.80 29.02 -6.58
N ALA A 719 -2.67 28.00 -5.74
CA ALA A 719 -1.43 27.75 -5.04
C ALA A 719 -1.16 26.27 -4.76
N CYS A 720 0.11 25.98 -4.51
CA CYS A 720 0.59 24.70 -4.02
C CYS A 720 1.49 24.92 -2.79
N LYS A 721 1.19 24.23 -1.70
CA LYS A 721 2.09 24.08 -0.54
C LYS A 721 2.92 22.83 -0.75
N TRP A 722 4.20 23.02 -1.04
CA TRP A 722 5.16 21.94 -1.21
C TRP A 722 6.15 21.91 -0.04
N THR A 723 6.04 20.87 0.79
CA THR A 723 7.01 20.51 1.82
C THR A 723 7.67 19.18 1.43
N PRO A 724 8.71 18.70 2.15
CA PRO A 724 9.32 17.41 1.83
C PRO A 724 8.33 16.23 1.74
N PHE A 725 7.28 16.23 2.56
CA PHE A 725 6.31 15.11 2.65
C PHE A 725 4.90 15.46 2.14
N GLU A 726 4.65 16.70 1.73
CA GLU A 726 3.31 17.15 1.35
C GLU A 726 3.36 18.04 0.12
N ILE A 727 2.50 17.78 -0.85
CA ILE A 727 2.20 18.68 -1.97
C ILE A 727 0.68 18.86 -2.00
N SER A 728 0.17 19.90 -1.34
CA SER A 728 -1.26 20.17 -1.21
C SER A 728 -1.66 21.45 -1.93
N TYR A 729 -2.86 21.44 -2.52
CA TYR A 729 -3.28 22.48 -3.47
C TYR A 729 -4.42 23.33 -2.93
N TYR A 730 -4.34 24.63 -3.20
CA TYR A 730 -5.24 25.63 -2.65
C TYR A 730 -5.83 26.51 -3.76
N LEU A 731 -7.11 26.87 -3.61
CA LEU A 731 -7.79 27.88 -4.41
C LEU A 731 -8.40 28.93 -3.47
N ASP A 732 -8.01 30.19 -3.66
CA ASP A 732 -8.35 31.31 -2.76
C ASP A 732 -8.05 30.99 -1.28
N GLY A 733 -6.93 30.32 -1.05
CA GLY A 733 -6.46 29.89 0.27
C GLY A 733 -7.22 28.72 0.90
N GLN A 734 -8.17 28.10 0.18
CA GLN A 734 -8.92 26.90 0.62
C GLN A 734 -8.32 25.65 -0.01
N LEU A 735 -8.13 24.59 0.80
CA LEU A 735 -7.66 23.30 0.32
C LEU A 735 -8.65 22.70 -0.70
N LEU A 736 -8.16 22.28 -1.85
CA LEU A 736 -8.98 21.67 -2.90
C LEU A 736 -9.40 20.25 -2.51
N ALA A 737 -10.71 19.97 -2.57
CA ALA A 737 -11.25 18.64 -2.31
C ALA A 737 -10.98 17.67 -3.48
N SER A 738 -10.89 16.37 -3.19
CA SER A 738 -10.74 15.33 -4.20
C SER A 738 -11.41 14.01 -3.80
N THR A 739 -11.68 13.18 -4.80
CA THR A 739 -12.18 11.80 -4.65
C THR A 739 -11.30 10.80 -5.41
N ALA A 740 -10.06 11.17 -5.76
CA ALA A 740 -9.18 10.27 -6.47
C ALA A 740 -8.80 9.07 -5.59
N ASN A 741 -8.69 7.90 -6.20
CA ASN A 741 -8.52 6.62 -5.51
C ASN A 741 -7.05 6.19 -5.35
N HIS A 742 -6.10 7.01 -5.80
CA HIS A 742 -4.66 6.73 -5.69
C HIS A 742 -4.02 7.33 -4.43
N SER A 743 -4.82 7.99 -3.59
CA SER A 743 -4.41 8.68 -2.38
C SER A 743 -5.43 8.50 -1.25
N PRO A 744 -5.01 8.50 0.02
CA PRO A 744 -5.91 8.33 1.16
C PRO A 744 -6.63 9.63 1.55
N TYR A 745 -6.34 10.77 0.91
CA TYR A 745 -6.90 12.06 1.28
C TYR A 745 -8.14 12.41 0.47
N ASP A 746 -9.09 13.10 1.11
CA ASP A 746 -10.25 13.74 0.48
C ASP A 746 -9.91 15.09 -0.16
N SER A 747 -8.63 15.31 -0.51
CA SER A 747 -8.08 16.55 -1.04
C SER A 747 -7.08 16.29 -2.17
N VAL A 748 -6.82 17.32 -2.98
CA VAL A 748 -5.75 17.32 -3.99
C VAL A 748 -4.42 17.43 -3.26
N THR A 749 -3.89 16.27 -2.84
CA THR A 749 -2.68 16.17 -2.04
C THR A 749 -1.82 15.00 -2.49
N PHE A 750 -0.56 15.25 -2.84
CA PHE A 750 0.44 14.21 -3.04
C PHE A 750 1.31 14.04 -1.78
N ASP A 751 1.78 12.82 -1.57
CA ASP A 751 2.64 12.43 -0.44
C ASP A 751 3.65 11.36 -0.88
N PRO A 752 4.78 11.20 -0.16
CA PRO A 752 5.87 10.34 -0.60
C PRO A 752 5.59 8.83 -0.43
N ILE A 753 4.56 8.45 0.32
CA ILE A 753 4.19 7.05 0.57
C ILE A 753 3.32 6.51 -0.56
N HIS A 754 2.37 7.31 -1.03
CA HIS A 754 1.46 6.91 -2.11
C HIS A 754 1.98 7.31 -3.50
N HIS A 755 2.87 8.30 -3.59
CA HIS A 755 3.36 8.84 -4.85
C HIS A 755 4.89 8.72 -4.95
N ALA A 756 5.61 9.79 -4.61
CA ALA A 756 7.06 9.84 -4.59
C ALA A 756 7.56 11.05 -3.77
N ALA A 757 8.69 10.87 -3.07
CA ALA A 757 9.44 11.96 -2.49
C ALA A 757 10.26 12.70 -3.57
N GLY A 758 10.34 14.02 -3.46
CA GLY A 758 11.18 14.87 -4.31
C GLY A 758 12.10 15.75 -3.47
N ALA A 759 13.32 15.94 -3.94
CA ALA A 759 14.33 16.80 -3.30
C ALA A 759 15.12 17.64 -4.32
N SER A 760 14.62 17.74 -5.54
CA SER A 760 15.22 18.52 -6.63
C SER A 760 14.72 19.97 -6.57
N PRO A 761 15.59 20.99 -6.60
CA PRO A 761 15.16 22.38 -6.77
C PRO A 761 14.46 22.59 -8.12
N LEU A 762 13.34 23.31 -8.13
CA LEU A 762 12.50 23.54 -9.32
C LEU A 762 12.42 25.03 -9.68
N ARG A 763 12.26 25.32 -10.97
CA ARG A 763 11.93 26.68 -11.45
C ARG A 763 10.42 26.84 -11.46
N ALA A 764 9.94 28.01 -11.04
CA ALA A 764 8.55 28.40 -11.26
C ALA A 764 8.38 28.93 -12.70
N ILE A 765 7.30 28.50 -13.36
CA ILE A 765 7.06 28.71 -14.79
C ILE A 765 5.62 29.17 -15.02
N LEU A 766 5.45 30.24 -15.79
CA LEU A 766 4.16 30.68 -16.33
C LEU A 766 4.14 30.44 -17.83
N SER A 767 3.15 29.68 -18.31
CA SER A 767 3.14 29.20 -19.67
C SER A 767 1.82 29.39 -20.39
N GLY A 768 1.88 29.94 -21.61
CA GLY A 768 0.91 29.71 -22.67
C GLY A 768 1.40 28.56 -23.55
N CYS A 769 0.94 27.35 -23.28
CA CYS A 769 1.33 26.15 -24.00
C CYS A 769 0.36 25.86 -25.15
N CYS A 770 0.84 25.20 -26.21
CA CYS A 770 0.03 24.94 -27.39
C CYS A 770 0.25 23.52 -27.92
N GLY A 771 -0.83 22.87 -28.35
CA GLY A 771 -0.82 21.48 -28.74
C GLY A 771 -2.17 20.81 -28.52
N LYS A 772 -2.28 19.53 -28.92
CA LYS A 772 -3.55 18.79 -28.94
C LYS A 772 -4.22 18.67 -27.57
N SER A 773 -3.44 18.71 -26.49
CA SER A 773 -3.97 18.61 -25.12
C SER A 773 -4.88 19.78 -24.74
N GLY A 774 -4.66 20.97 -25.32
CA GLY A 774 -5.50 22.17 -25.13
C GLY A 774 -6.77 22.21 -25.99
N GLY A 775 -7.08 21.14 -26.72
CA GLY A 775 -8.19 21.04 -27.67
C GLY A 775 -7.80 21.44 -29.09
N ASP A 776 -8.77 21.40 -30.01
CA ASP A 776 -8.55 21.71 -31.43
C ASP A 776 -8.65 23.24 -31.68
N PRO A 777 -7.60 23.89 -32.23
CA PRO A 777 -7.59 25.33 -32.52
C PRO A 777 -8.58 25.76 -33.60
N ALA A 778 -9.16 24.85 -34.38
CA ALA A 778 -10.23 25.16 -35.33
C ALA A 778 -11.49 25.71 -34.62
N PHE A 779 -11.66 25.42 -33.33
CA PHE A 779 -12.77 25.91 -32.51
C PHE A 779 -12.39 27.09 -31.61
N GLY A 780 -11.15 27.59 -31.71
CA GLY A 780 -10.67 28.72 -30.92
C GLY A 780 -10.71 30.03 -31.69
N ASN A 781 -11.12 31.10 -31.01
CA ASN A 781 -10.93 32.47 -31.49
C ASN A 781 -9.56 33.00 -31.06
N PHE A 782 -8.83 33.63 -31.97
CA PHE A 782 -7.48 34.13 -31.70
C PHE A 782 -7.29 35.54 -32.29
N PRO A 783 -6.44 36.39 -31.68
CA PRO A 783 -5.62 36.12 -30.49
C PRO A 783 -6.45 35.98 -29.20
N GLU A 784 -5.99 35.13 -28.29
CA GLU A 784 -6.60 34.90 -26.97
C GLU A 784 -5.55 35.05 -25.87
N ASP A 785 -5.98 35.35 -24.64
CA ASP A 785 -5.09 35.70 -23.55
C ASP A 785 -5.24 34.85 -22.28
N PHE A 786 -4.16 34.84 -21.51
CA PHE A 786 -4.03 34.34 -20.14
C PHE A 786 -3.44 35.48 -19.31
N ARG A 787 -4.08 35.85 -18.19
CA ARG A 787 -3.74 37.05 -17.43
C ARG A 787 -3.27 36.71 -16.02
N ILE A 788 -2.18 37.34 -15.60
CA ILE A 788 -1.53 37.11 -14.32
C ILE A 788 -1.39 38.45 -13.61
N ASP A 789 -2.00 38.55 -12.43
CA ASP A 789 -1.92 39.74 -11.59
C ASP A 789 -0.63 39.76 -10.77
N TYR A 790 -0.29 38.64 -10.14
CA TYR A 790 1.01 38.48 -9.46
C TYR A 790 1.42 37.01 -9.35
N VAL A 791 2.71 36.79 -9.10
CA VAL A 791 3.26 35.54 -8.59
C VAL A 791 4.02 35.83 -7.30
N ARG A 792 3.79 35.03 -6.26
CA ARG A 792 4.52 35.09 -5.00
C ARG A 792 4.94 33.69 -4.58
N ILE A 793 6.16 33.58 -4.09
CA ILE A 793 6.74 32.32 -3.61
C ILE A 793 7.30 32.57 -2.23
N TYR A 794 6.86 31.78 -1.26
CA TYR A 794 7.33 31.81 0.12
C TYR A 794 8.14 30.57 0.40
N ALA A 795 9.34 30.75 0.97
CA ALA A 795 10.22 29.63 1.31
C ALA A 795 9.65 28.83 2.49
N TYR A 796 9.77 27.51 2.40
CA TYR A 796 9.52 26.61 3.52
C TYR A 796 10.48 26.93 4.68
N PRO A 797 9.99 27.07 5.93
CA PRO A 797 10.83 27.42 7.07
C PRO A 797 11.70 26.23 7.48
N ASP A 798 12.98 26.28 7.11
CA ASP A 798 13.96 25.22 7.39
C ASP A 798 14.65 25.34 8.76
N GLN A 799 14.43 26.45 9.48
CA GLN A 799 15.16 26.80 10.71
C GLN A 799 14.94 25.76 11.84
N ASP A 800 13.73 25.22 11.90
CA ASP A 800 13.31 24.22 12.89
C ASP A 800 13.45 22.77 12.42
N THR A 801 14.06 22.52 11.26
CA THR A 801 14.19 21.16 10.70
C THR A 801 15.23 20.32 11.46
N PRO A 802 15.00 19.00 11.60
CA PRO A 802 16.00 18.09 12.12
C PRO A 802 17.22 18.04 11.18
N LYS A 803 18.34 17.48 11.66
CA LYS A 803 19.51 17.18 10.84
C LYS A 803 19.59 15.69 10.60
N VAL A 804 19.95 15.31 9.37
CA VAL A 804 20.24 13.92 9.03
C VAL A 804 21.52 13.85 8.21
N THR A 805 22.33 12.83 8.47
CA THR A 805 23.55 12.56 7.71
C THR A 805 23.68 11.06 7.50
N MET A 806 23.93 10.65 6.25
CA MET A 806 24.31 9.27 5.95
C MET A 806 25.72 9.03 6.48
N THR A 807 25.87 8.21 7.52
CA THR A 807 27.16 7.97 8.19
C THR A 807 27.96 6.85 7.57
N SER A 808 27.30 5.86 6.96
CA SER A 808 27.99 4.78 6.25
C SER A 808 27.10 4.15 5.18
N VAL A 809 27.77 3.67 4.13
CA VAL A 809 27.22 2.82 3.08
C VAL A 809 28.18 1.64 2.94
N SER A 810 27.68 0.40 3.01
CA SER A 810 28.56 -0.79 3.04
C SER A 810 29.42 -0.93 1.79
N GLU A 811 28.89 -0.52 0.64
CA GLU A 811 29.58 -0.62 -0.64
C GLU A 811 30.02 0.77 -1.13
N PRO A 812 31.32 1.02 -1.30
CA PRO A 812 31.82 2.30 -1.81
C PRO A 812 31.63 2.43 -3.33
N ASP A 813 31.64 1.32 -4.05
CA ASP A 813 31.66 1.30 -5.53
C ASP A 813 30.38 1.85 -6.15
N PHE A 814 30.53 2.55 -7.28
CA PHE A 814 29.41 3.20 -7.95
C PHE A 814 28.54 2.19 -8.72
N MET A 815 29.16 1.22 -9.38
CA MET A 815 28.51 0.14 -10.12
C MET A 815 28.53 -1.14 -9.29
N LEU A 816 27.37 -1.70 -8.94
CA LEU A 816 27.25 -2.86 -8.05
C LEU A 816 26.66 -4.09 -8.75
N PRO A 817 27.18 -5.30 -8.49
CA PRO A 817 26.57 -6.53 -9.01
C PRO A 817 25.11 -6.70 -8.55
N GLN A 818 24.28 -7.32 -9.39
CA GLN A 818 22.97 -7.80 -8.95
C GLN A 818 23.12 -8.80 -7.79
N GLY A 819 22.20 -8.76 -6.83
CA GLY A 819 22.27 -9.56 -5.60
C GLY A 819 23.09 -8.93 -4.48
N THR A 820 23.75 -7.79 -4.73
CA THR A 820 24.49 -7.06 -3.70
C THR A 820 23.57 -6.63 -2.57
N LYS A 821 24.06 -6.80 -1.35
CA LYS A 821 23.36 -6.47 -0.12
C LYS A 821 23.90 -5.15 0.43
N LEU A 822 23.18 -4.07 0.18
CA LEU A 822 23.55 -2.74 0.63
C LEU A 822 23.09 -2.49 2.06
N ARG A 823 23.96 -1.89 2.86
CA ARG A 823 23.60 -1.37 4.19
C ARG A 823 23.83 0.12 4.25
N PHE A 824 22.86 0.83 4.79
CA PHE A 824 22.91 2.27 5.02
C PHE A 824 22.77 2.52 6.52
N SER A 825 23.59 3.41 7.07
CA SER A 825 23.41 3.92 8.42
C SER A 825 23.27 5.43 8.36
N ALA A 826 22.29 5.95 9.08
CA ALA A 826 22.08 7.38 9.21
C ALA A 826 22.12 7.83 10.67
N LYS A 827 22.67 9.03 10.88
CA LYS A 827 22.55 9.76 12.13
C LYS A 827 21.51 10.85 11.95
N ALA A 828 20.55 10.91 12.86
CA ALA A 828 19.60 12.01 12.92
C ALA A 828 19.68 12.75 14.26
N GLU A 829 19.57 14.06 14.21
CA GLU A 829 19.64 14.96 15.37
C GLU A 829 18.45 15.92 15.34
N PRO A 830 17.76 16.15 16.46
CA PRO A 830 16.76 17.20 16.59
C PRO A 830 17.29 18.56 16.14
N SER A 831 16.40 19.45 15.68
CA SER A 831 16.77 20.85 15.46
C SER A 831 17.34 21.44 16.76
N PRO A 832 18.43 22.23 16.69
CA PRO A 832 18.93 22.98 17.85
C PRO A 832 17.90 23.95 18.43
N GLN A 833 16.93 24.39 17.62
CA GLN A 833 15.93 25.42 17.95
C GLN A 833 14.68 24.78 18.55
N SER A 834 13.96 23.97 17.77
CA SER A 834 12.73 23.31 18.23
C SER A 834 12.98 22.22 19.27
N LYS A 835 14.14 21.55 19.20
CA LYS A 835 14.50 20.36 19.99
C LYS A 835 13.45 19.24 19.95
N ALA A 836 12.58 19.24 18.95
CA ALA A 836 11.57 18.21 18.76
C ALA A 836 12.27 16.87 18.50
N PRO A 837 11.93 15.80 19.23
CA PRO A 837 12.59 14.52 19.03
C PRO A 837 12.24 13.93 17.66
N ILE A 838 13.17 13.12 17.15
CA ILE A 838 12.98 12.41 15.89
C ILE A 838 11.84 11.41 16.03
N LYS A 839 10.86 11.49 15.11
CA LYS A 839 9.70 10.59 15.03
C LYS A 839 10.05 9.33 14.24
N ALA A 840 10.67 9.50 13.07
CA ALA A 840 11.08 8.39 12.22
C ALA A 840 12.11 8.82 11.16
N ALA A 841 12.86 7.84 10.67
CA ALA A 841 13.72 7.91 9.50
C ALA A 841 13.20 6.96 8.41
N TYR A 842 13.28 7.36 7.16
CA TYR A 842 12.72 6.66 5.99
C TYR A 842 13.78 6.57 4.92
N LEU A 843 14.06 5.37 4.42
CA LEU A 843 14.95 5.15 3.30
C LEU A 843 14.13 5.16 2.01
N PHE A 844 14.42 6.12 1.15
CA PHE A 844 13.87 6.20 -0.19
C PHE A 844 14.93 5.82 -1.23
N ASP A 845 14.49 5.22 -2.32
CA ASP A 845 15.25 5.09 -3.55
C ASP A 845 14.50 5.76 -4.69
N SER A 846 15.12 6.78 -5.27
CA SER A 846 14.57 7.51 -6.43
C SER A 846 13.13 7.96 -6.19
N GLY A 847 12.86 8.47 -4.99
CA GLY A 847 11.55 8.95 -4.56
C GLY A 847 10.62 7.88 -3.96
N PHE A 848 10.94 6.59 -4.03
CA PHE A 848 10.05 5.53 -3.57
C PHE A 848 10.51 4.92 -2.24
N LEU A 849 9.59 4.79 -1.28
CA LEU A 849 9.90 4.24 0.04
C LEU A 849 10.32 2.77 -0.08
N LEU A 850 11.46 2.44 0.54
CA LEU A 850 11.94 1.05 0.69
C LEU A 850 11.73 0.52 2.10
N ASP A 851 12.08 1.32 3.12
CA ASP A 851 12.03 0.92 4.54
C ASP A 851 11.95 2.17 5.44
N TYR A 852 11.55 2.00 6.70
CA TYR A 852 11.57 3.06 7.70
C TYR A 852 11.91 2.52 9.10
N LYS A 853 12.33 3.41 9.99
CA LYS A 853 12.71 3.13 11.38
C LYS A 853 12.23 4.25 12.28
N THR A 854 11.57 3.93 13.38
CA THR A 854 11.05 4.93 14.35
C THR A 854 12.02 5.22 15.49
N LYS A 855 13.10 4.45 15.62
CA LYS A 855 14.11 4.59 16.69
C LYS A 855 15.51 4.31 16.13
N PRO A 856 16.55 4.97 16.66
CA PRO A 856 17.92 4.65 16.32
C PRO A 856 18.35 3.28 16.90
N PRO A 857 19.37 2.61 16.33
CA PRO A 857 20.13 3.08 15.16
C PRO A 857 19.30 3.04 13.87
N PHE A 858 19.46 4.05 13.03
CA PHE A 858 18.77 4.14 11.74
C PHE A 858 19.59 3.41 10.68
N ASP A 859 19.61 2.09 10.84
CA ASP A 859 20.27 1.17 9.93
C ASP A 859 19.23 0.53 9.00
N PHE A 860 19.54 0.51 7.71
CA PHE A 860 18.70 -0.03 6.66
C PHE A 860 19.47 -1.03 5.82
N GLU A 861 18.74 -1.97 5.25
CA GLU A 861 19.30 -3.02 4.43
C GLU A 861 18.46 -3.16 3.15
N VAL A 862 19.13 -3.08 2.00
CA VAL A 862 18.52 -3.19 0.68
C VAL A 862 19.18 -4.33 -0.06
N LEU A 863 18.38 -5.23 -0.62
CA LEU A 863 18.88 -6.27 -1.50
C LEU A 863 18.67 -5.85 -2.95
N LEU A 864 19.76 -5.69 -3.71
CA LEU A 864 19.69 -5.31 -5.12
C LEU A 864 19.26 -6.49 -6.00
N THR A 865 18.02 -6.94 -5.85
CA THR A 865 17.42 -7.93 -6.75
C THR A 865 16.04 -7.50 -7.22
N LYS A 866 15.64 -8.03 -8.37
CA LYS A 866 14.32 -7.81 -8.94
C LYS A 866 13.22 -8.22 -7.96
N GLU A 867 13.39 -9.35 -7.27
CA GLU A 867 12.39 -9.87 -6.33
C GLU A 867 12.16 -8.91 -5.15
N TYR A 868 13.22 -8.24 -4.66
CA TYR A 868 13.07 -7.24 -3.61
C TYR A 868 12.29 -6.03 -4.12
N TYR A 869 12.74 -5.45 -5.24
CA TYR A 869 12.15 -4.22 -5.78
C TYR A 869 10.72 -4.42 -6.29
N ASP A 870 10.36 -5.62 -6.75
CA ASP A 870 9.01 -5.99 -7.16
C ASP A 870 7.98 -5.93 -6.03
N THR A 871 8.43 -5.92 -4.77
CA THR A 871 7.54 -5.74 -3.60
C THR A 871 7.32 -4.27 -3.23
N THR A 872 7.93 -3.33 -3.94
CA THR A 872 7.95 -1.90 -3.59
C THR A 872 7.25 -1.05 -4.65
N ARG A 873 6.90 0.20 -4.29
CA ARG A 873 6.37 1.18 -5.28
C ARG A 873 7.40 1.64 -6.31
N TYR A 874 8.68 1.31 -6.12
CA TYR A 874 9.75 1.65 -7.06
C TYR A 874 9.52 1.09 -8.46
N VAL A 875 8.97 -0.12 -8.61
CA VAL A 875 8.65 -0.67 -9.94
C VAL A 875 7.19 -0.39 -10.35
N ALA A 876 6.33 0.03 -9.42
CA ALA A 876 4.93 0.34 -9.72
C ALA A 876 4.86 1.50 -10.73
N PRO A 877 4.08 1.39 -11.81
CA PRO A 877 4.01 2.44 -12.82
C PRO A 877 3.18 3.61 -12.32
N GLY A 878 3.29 4.74 -13.01
CA GLY A 878 2.33 5.84 -12.89
C GLY A 878 1.20 5.72 -13.91
N ARG A 879 0.50 6.84 -14.17
CA ARG A 879 -0.60 6.99 -15.13
C ARG A 879 -0.33 6.42 -16.53
N ALA A 880 0.93 6.47 -16.99
CA ALA A 880 1.32 5.95 -18.31
C ALA A 880 1.31 4.40 -18.40
N GLY A 881 1.16 3.70 -17.28
CA GLY A 881 1.16 2.23 -17.23
C GLY A 881 2.53 1.58 -17.47
N THR A 882 3.57 2.36 -17.78
CA THR A 882 4.93 1.86 -18.01
C THR A 882 5.60 1.45 -16.71
N ARG A 883 5.85 0.15 -16.56
CA ARG A 883 6.60 -0.42 -15.44
C ARG A 883 8.09 -0.12 -15.62
N LEU A 884 8.76 0.21 -14.52
CA LEU A 884 10.22 0.34 -14.51
C LEU A 884 10.83 -1.06 -14.46
N GLU A 885 11.70 -1.37 -15.42
CA GLU A 885 12.46 -2.63 -15.44
C GLU A 885 13.65 -2.55 -14.47
N PHE A 886 13.78 -3.57 -13.62
CA PHE A 886 14.94 -3.70 -12.74
C PHE A 886 16.18 -4.03 -13.59
N GLY A 887 17.17 -3.13 -13.63
CA GLY A 887 18.30 -3.20 -14.54
C GLY A 887 19.39 -2.16 -14.24
N PRO A 888 20.36 -1.91 -15.13
CA PRO A 888 21.49 -1.00 -14.92
C PRO A 888 21.07 0.48 -15.03
N THR A 889 20.09 0.87 -14.21
CA THR A 889 19.55 2.21 -14.09
C THR A 889 20.10 2.89 -12.83
N LEU A 890 19.93 4.21 -12.76
CA LEU A 890 20.33 4.99 -11.60
C LEU A 890 19.39 4.71 -10.42
N HIS A 891 19.98 4.23 -9.32
CA HIS A 891 19.40 4.21 -8.00
C HIS A 891 19.94 5.38 -7.17
N ALA A 892 19.05 6.10 -6.49
CA ALA A 892 19.38 7.28 -5.70
C ALA A 892 18.80 7.15 -4.29
N TYR A 893 19.63 6.70 -3.35
CA TYR A 893 19.21 6.43 -1.98
C TYR A 893 19.30 7.67 -1.11
N SER A 894 18.21 8.05 -0.45
CA SER A 894 18.20 9.17 0.49
C SER A 894 17.43 8.79 1.76
N VAL A 895 17.97 9.17 2.91
CA VAL A 895 17.28 9.01 4.19
C VAL A 895 16.61 10.33 4.53
N PHE A 896 15.28 10.30 4.60
CA PHE A 896 14.47 11.38 5.13
C PHE A 896 14.22 11.14 6.62
N VAL A 897 14.13 12.20 7.40
CA VAL A 897 13.86 12.14 8.83
C VAL A 897 12.77 13.16 9.14
N GLN A 898 11.73 12.70 9.83
CA GLN A 898 10.68 13.56 10.35
C GLN A 898 10.80 13.65 11.88
N ASP A 899 10.64 14.85 12.43
CA ASP A 899 10.52 15.07 13.87
C ASP A 899 9.06 15.02 14.37
N ALA A 900 8.87 15.09 15.69
CA ALA A 900 7.54 15.03 16.30
C ALA A 900 6.63 16.25 15.98
N ASN A 901 7.19 17.35 15.46
CA ASN A 901 6.43 18.51 15.00
C ASN A 901 6.06 18.40 13.52
N GLY A 902 6.48 17.33 12.84
CA GLY A 902 6.25 17.11 11.43
C GLY A 902 7.29 17.75 10.51
N GLN A 903 8.34 18.39 11.04
CA GLN A 903 9.41 18.96 10.21
C GLN A 903 10.28 17.85 9.64
N VAL A 904 10.71 18.02 8.40
CA VAL A 904 11.42 16.98 7.65
C VAL A 904 12.74 17.50 7.12
N ALA A 905 13.78 16.68 7.22
CA ALA A 905 15.04 16.87 6.52
C ALA A 905 15.44 15.59 5.79
N HIS A 906 16.34 15.69 4.83
CA HIS A 906 16.84 14.53 4.08
C HIS A 906 18.35 14.58 3.92
N SER A 907 18.97 13.41 3.77
CA SER A 907 20.40 13.32 3.48
C SER A 907 20.70 13.73 2.04
N THR A 908 21.97 13.96 1.74
CA THR A 908 22.43 13.94 0.34
C THR A 908 22.18 12.54 -0.24
N PRO A 909 21.65 12.43 -1.47
CA PRO A 909 21.45 11.14 -2.12
C PRO A 909 22.77 10.40 -2.36
N VAL A 910 22.77 9.09 -2.11
CA VAL A 910 23.84 8.16 -2.48
C VAL A 910 23.45 7.51 -3.80
N LEU A 911 24.28 7.68 -4.81
CA LEU A 911 24.03 7.18 -6.16
C LEU A 911 24.71 5.85 -6.39
N LYS A 912 23.97 4.91 -6.96
CA LYS A 912 24.45 3.59 -7.38
C LYS A 912 23.84 3.22 -8.73
N PHE A 913 24.56 2.41 -9.47
CA PHE A 913 24.08 1.71 -10.64
C PHE A 913 24.19 0.21 -10.44
N ILE A 914 23.30 -0.54 -11.07
CA ILE A 914 23.43 -1.99 -11.17
C ILE A 914 24.37 -2.32 -12.34
N GLN A 915 25.31 -3.24 -12.13
CA GLN A 915 26.16 -3.75 -13.19
C GLN A 915 25.34 -4.60 -14.17
N PRO A 916 25.61 -4.47 -15.48
CA PRO A 916 25.12 -5.43 -16.46
C PRO A 916 25.49 -6.87 -16.10
N THR A 917 24.56 -7.80 -16.34
CA THR A 917 24.77 -9.24 -16.07
C THR A 917 25.57 -9.95 -17.17
N ALA A 918 25.85 -9.26 -18.27
CA ALA A 918 26.66 -9.73 -19.39
C ALA A 918 27.79 -8.75 -19.69
N ASP A 919 28.90 -9.29 -20.17
CA ASP A 919 30.04 -8.51 -20.63
C ASP A 919 29.78 -7.95 -22.03
N SER A 920 30.26 -6.72 -22.25
CA SER A 920 30.31 -6.13 -23.59
C SER A 920 31.52 -6.67 -24.36
N THR A 921 31.51 -6.48 -25.68
CA THR A 921 32.61 -6.89 -26.56
C THR A 921 33.16 -5.69 -27.32
N PRO A 922 34.47 -5.63 -27.61
CA PRO A 922 35.04 -4.49 -28.33
C PRO A 922 34.38 -4.28 -29.69
N TYR A 923 34.22 -3.01 -30.10
CA TYR A 923 33.70 -2.66 -31.41
C TYR A 923 34.43 -3.41 -32.54
N LEU A 924 33.68 -4.13 -33.39
CA LEU A 924 34.22 -4.97 -34.47
C LEU A 924 35.30 -5.97 -34.00
N GLY A 925 35.22 -6.41 -32.74
CA GLY A 925 36.16 -7.35 -32.12
C GLY A 925 37.55 -6.77 -31.80
N LYS A 926 37.74 -5.44 -31.88
CA LYS A 926 39.06 -4.79 -31.71
C LYS A 926 39.06 -3.76 -30.57
N PRO A 927 39.78 -4.03 -29.46
CA PRO A 927 39.98 -3.04 -28.41
C PRO A 927 40.65 -1.77 -28.96
N GLN A 928 40.25 -0.60 -28.44
CA GLN A 928 40.93 0.66 -28.73
C GLN A 928 42.20 0.79 -27.86
N VAL A 929 43.24 1.50 -28.31
CA VAL A 929 44.56 1.49 -27.63
C VAL A 929 44.79 2.79 -26.85
N ILE A 930 45.38 2.69 -25.65
CA ILE A 930 45.79 3.81 -24.80
C ILE A 930 47.30 3.70 -24.51
N PRO A 931 48.12 4.75 -24.71
CA PRO A 931 47.75 6.11 -25.14
C PRO A 931 47.28 6.18 -26.60
N GLY A 932 46.45 7.17 -26.91
CA GLY A 932 45.84 7.30 -28.23
C GLY A 932 44.45 7.91 -28.17
N ARG A 933 43.79 7.96 -29.33
CA ARG A 933 42.41 8.45 -29.46
C ARG A 933 41.41 7.32 -29.23
N LEU A 934 40.56 7.49 -28.23
CA LEU A 934 39.34 6.71 -28.04
C LEU A 934 38.19 7.39 -28.79
N GLN A 935 37.74 6.79 -29.90
CA GLN A 935 36.60 7.28 -30.66
C GLN A 935 35.29 6.85 -29.96
N LEU A 936 34.49 7.81 -29.49
CA LEU A 936 33.33 7.50 -28.63
C LEU A 936 32.17 6.87 -29.40
N SER A 937 31.98 7.22 -30.68
CA SER A 937 31.02 6.55 -31.57
C SER A 937 31.33 5.05 -31.80
N HIS A 938 32.55 4.60 -31.47
CA HIS A 938 32.98 3.20 -31.54
C HIS A 938 32.94 2.53 -30.17
N TYR A 939 31.84 2.72 -29.44
CA TYR A 939 31.56 2.01 -28.19
C TYR A 939 31.38 0.50 -28.41
N ASP A 940 31.44 -0.27 -27.34
CA ASP A 940 31.38 -1.72 -27.39
C ASP A 940 30.08 -2.26 -28.02
N GLU A 941 30.10 -3.52 -28.41
CA GLU A 941 28.96 -4.31 -28.89
C GLU A 941 28.38 -5.18 -27.76
N GLY A 942 27.09 -5.50 -27.86
CA GLY A 942 26.37 -6.27 -26.83
C GLY A 942 24.92 -5.82 -26.63
N GLY A 943 24.57 -4.63 -27.15
CA GLY A 943 23.22 -4.09 -27.11
C GLY A 943 22.89 -3.29 -25.84
N PRO A 944 21.62 -2.84 -25.73
CA PRO A 944 21.16 -2.04 -24.61
C PRO A 944 21.27 -2.79 -23.29
N GLN A 945 21.53 -2.07 -22.21
CA GLN A 945 21.80 -2.57 -20.86
C GLN A 945 23.06 -3.44 -20.72
N VAL A 946 23.83 -3.68 -21.79
CA VAL A 946 25.09 -4.44 -21.77
C VAL A 946 26.27 -3.55 -22.12
N ALA A 947 26.26 -2.99 -23.33
CA ALA A 947 27.31 -2.11 -23.85
C ALA A 947 26.96 -0.62 -23.67
N TYR A 948 25.67 -0.30 -23.59
CA TYR A 948 25.20 1.07 -23.39
C TYR A 948 23.82 1.11 -22.72
N VAL A 949 23.44 2.28 -22.19
CA VAL A 949 22.06 2.66 -21.90
C VAL A 949 21.78 3.97 -22.61
N ASP A 950 20.68 3.99 -23.36
CA ASP A 950 20.15 5.12 -24.10
C ASP A 950 18.64 5.19 -23.85
N ASN A 951 18.08 6.38 -23.72
CA ASN A 951 16.65 6.56 -23.43
C ASN A 951 15.79 6.77 -24.69
N THR A 952 16.40 6.82 -25.86
CA THR A 952 15.71 6.88 -27.13
C THR A 952 15.47 5.48 -27.70
N PRO A 953 14.35 5.24 -28.41
CA PRO A 953 14.03 3.92 -28.94
C PRO A 953 14.87 3.54 -30.17
N GLU A 954 15.55 4.50 -30.82
CA GLU A 954 16.34 4.31 -32.04
C GLU A 954 17.37 5.44 -32.22
N ASN A 955 18.47 5.15 -32.94
CA ASN A 955 19.44 6.18 -33.34
C ASN A 955 18.81 7.17 -34.35
N THR A 956 18.56 8.39 -33.89
CA THR A 956 18.01 9.49 -34.69
C THR A 956 19.09 10.37 -35.34
N ALA A 957 20.35 10.23 -34.92
CA ALA A 957 21.47 11.03 -35.42
C ALA A 957 21.96 10.59 -36.81
N ASP A 958 22.05 9.28 -37.09
CA ASP A 958 22.42 8.76 -38.42
C ASP A 958 21.22 8.64 -39.36
N LYS A 959 21.01 9.68 -40.17
CA LYS A 959 19.96 9.72 -41.19
C LYS A 959 20.13 8.69 -42.31
N THR A 960 21.30 8.05 -42.43
CA THR A 960 21.53 7.01 -43.45
C THR A 960 21.12 5.62 -42.97
N GLY A 961 21.03 5.41 -41.65
CA GLY A 961 20.77 4.11 -41.03
C GLY A 961 21.85 3.06 -41.31
N THR A 962 23.07 3.48 -41.68
CA THR A 962 24.16 2.56 -42.06
C THR A 962 25.18 2.36 -40.96
N PHE A 963 25.29 3.31 -40.04
CA PHE A 963 26.19 3.24 -38.90
C PHE A 963 25.45 2.65 -37.69
N ARG A 964 25.94 1.50 -37.21
CA ARG A 964 25.36 0.74 -36.07
C ARG A 964 23.86 0.47 -36.23
N PRO A 965 23.45 -0.20 -37.34
CA PRO A 965 22.03 -0.43 -37.63
C PRO A 965 21.36 -1.25 -36.51
N GLY A 966 20.20 -0.77 -36.04
CA GLY A 966 19.42 -1.42 -34.99
C GLY A 966 19.85 -1.09 -33.57
N GLU A 967 20.84 -0.22 -33.39
CA GLU A 967 21.20 0.30 -32.07
C GLU A 967 20.52 1.64 -31.77
N GLN A 968 20.41 1.95 -30.48
CA GLN A 968 19.63 3.09 -29.97
C GLN A 968 20.45 4.36 -29.82
N VAL A 969 21.77 4.24 -29.61
CA VAL A 969 22.63 5.40 -29.35
C VAL A 969 22.61 6.36 -30.53
N ASP A 970 22.33 7.63 -30.26
CA ASP A 970 22.30 8.74 -31.21
C ASP A 970 23.71 9.06 -31.77
N ALA A 971 24.26 8.14 -32.55
CA ALA A 971 25.64 8.15 -33.02
C ALA A 971 25.75 8.27 -34.54
N THR A 972 26.67 9.12 -34.97
CA THR A 972 27.27 9.10 -36.32
C THR A 972 28.67 8.48 -36.24
N PRO A 973 29.37 8.22 -37.36
CA PRO A 973 30.73 7.69 -37.32
C PRO A 973 31.72 8.52 -36.49
N THR A 974 31.44 9.79 -36.19
CA THR A 974 32.40 10.70 -35.53
C THR A 974 31.90 11.38 -34.26
N VAL A 975 30.59 11.45 -34.06
CA VAL A 975 29.95 12.22 -32.99
C VAL A 975 28.76 11.44 -32.46
N ILE A 976 28.60 11.44 -31.14
CA ILE A 976 27.37 11.07 -30.45
C ILE A 976 26.68 12.37 -30.04
N GLY A 977 25.40 12.50 -30.41
CA GLY A 977 24.53 13.59 -30.00
C GLY A 977 23.36 13.07 -29.18
N GLY A 978 22.36 13.90 -28.91
CA GLY A 978 21.14 13.47 -28.20
C GLY A 978 21.34 13.06 -26.73
N VAL A 979 22.57 13.03 -26.24
CA VAL A 979 22.94 12.45 -24.94
C VAL A 979 22.09 13.00 -23.81
N ALA A 980 21.40 12.10 -23.12
CA ALA A 980 20.58 12.40 -21.97
C ALA A 980 21.32 12.12 -20.64
N ALA A 981 20.79 12.71 -19.57
CA ALA A 981 21.29 12.47 -18.23
C ALA A 981 21.22 10.97 -17.87
N TRP A 982 22.34 10.46 -17.34
CA TRP A 982 22.57 9.09 -16.87
C TRP A 982 22.65 8.00 -17.94
N GLU A 983 22.69 8.37 -19.21
CA GLU A 983 23.13 7.48 -20.27
C GLU A 983 24.60 7.13 -20.10
N TRP A 984 24.96 5.92 -20.52
CA TRP A 984 26.33 5.44 -20.42
C TRP A 984 26.73 4.54 -21.57
N LEU A 985 28.04 4.54 -21.86
CA LEU A 985 28.67 3.80 -22.95
C LEU A 985 29.93 3.10 -22.45
N LYS A 986 30.12 1.83 -22.84
CA LYS A 986 31.33 1.05 -22.52
C LYS A 986 32.32 1.02 -23.67
N TYR A 987 33.60 0.92 -23.30
CA TYR A 987 34.72 0.81 -24.23
C TYR A 987 35.76 -0.17 -23.72
N THR A 988 35.98 -1.26 -24.45
CA THR A 988 37.09 -2.17 -24.20
C THR A 988 38.36 -1.57 -24.79
N VAL A 989 39.37 -1.38 -23.93
CA VAL A 989 40.66 -0.77 -24.30
C VAL A 989 41.84 -1.67 -23.94
N GLU A 990 42.93 -1.52 -24.67
CA GLU A 990 44.24 -2.11 -24.36
C GLU A 990 45.20 -0.98 -23.98
N VAL A 991 45.61 -0.97 -22.71
CA VAL A 991 46.57 0.01 -22.19
C VAL A 991 47.97 -0.54 -22.37
N GLU A 992 48.83 0.18 -23.08
CA GLU A 992 50.16 -0.32 -23.47
C GLU A 992 51.13 -0.46 -22.29
N ALA A 993 51.02 0.40 -21.28
CA ALA A 993 51.96 0.45 -20.15
C ALA A 993 51.31 1.00 -18.88
N ASP A 994 51.83 0.64 -17.71
CA ASP A 994 51.48 1.28 -16.45
C ASP A 994 51.85 2.77 -16.51
N GLY A 995 50.96 3.67 -16.07
CA GLY A 995 51.26 5.10 -16.10
C GLY A 995 50.18 6.02 -15.56
N VAL A 996 50.53 7.32 -15.50
CA VAL A 996 49.59 8.41 -15.29
C VAL A 996 49.28 9.03 -16.66
N TYR A 997 47.99 9.17 -16.95
CA TYR A 997 47.46 9.62 -18.22
C TYR A 997 46.59 10.86 -18.03
N GLN A 998 46.73 11.78 -18.97
CA GLN A 998 45.77 12.85 -19.19
C GLN A 998 44.72 12.35 -20.21
N ALA A 999 43.44 12.51 -19.90
CA ALA A 999 42.34 12.31 -20.84
C ALA A 999 41.73 13.67 -21.22
N THR A 1000 41.56 13.91 -22.51
CA THR A 1000 40.93 15.12 -23.06
C THR A 1000 39.67 14.74 -23.84
N LEU A 1001 38.49 15.02 -23.28
CA LEU A 1001 37.19 14.82 -23.92
C LEU A 1001 36.88 15.98 -24.87
N ARG A 1002 36.61 15.66 -26.14
CA ARG A 1002 36.08 16.59 -27.15
C ARG A 1002 34.56 16.62 -27.11
N TYR A 1003 33.97 17.79 -26.86
CA TYR A 1003 32.52 17.96 -26.68
C TYR A 1003 32.00 19.29 -27.27
N GLY A 1004 30.67 19.48 -27.26
CA GLY A 1004 30.00 20.73 -27.63
C GLY A 1004 28.63 20.90 -26.98
N THR A 1005 28.34 22.08 -26.43
CA THR A 1005 27.01 22.41 -25.89
C THR A 1005 26.81 23.93 -25.77
N PRO A 1006 25.61 24.45 -26.10
CA PRO A 1006 25.24 25.83 -25.78
C PRO A 1006 24.67 25.96 -24.36
N GLN A 1007 24.44 24.85 -23.66
CA GLN A 1007 23.76 24.82 -22.38
C GLN A 1007 24.68 25.25 -21.24
N ARG A 1008 24.15 26.06 -20.33
CA ARG A 1008 24.87 26.56 -19.17
C ARG A 1008 24.72 25.58 -18.00
N ASN A 1009 25.72 25.56 -17.12
CA ASN A 1009 25.68 24.85 -15.83
C ASN A 1009 25.40 23.33 -15.93
N LEU A 1010 25.86 22.66 -16.99
CA LEU A 1010 25.73 21.21 -17.08
C LEU A 1010 26.57 20.49 -16.03
N ARG A 1011 26.03 19.38 -15.51
CA ARG A 1011 26.77 18.44 -14.66
C ARG A 1011 27.84 17.71 -15.48
N PRO A 1012 28.95 17.28 -14.86
CA PRO A 1012 30.08 16.72 -15.57
C PRO A 1012 29.77 15.31 -16.13
N PHE A 1013 30.60 14.84 -17.06
CA PHE A 1013 30.62 13.43 -17.46
C PHE A 1013 31.56 12.66 -16.53
N LEU A 1014 31.16 11.48 -16.08
CA LEU A 1014 31.99 10.59 -15.25
C LEU A 1014 32.72 9.61 -16.15
N LEU A 1015 34.04 9.47 -15.96
CA LEU A 1015 34.84 8.41 -16.55
C LEU A 1015 35.14 7.36 -15.49
N LEU A 1016 34.77 6.11 -15.76
CA LEU A 1016 35.07 4.96 -14.93
C LEU A 1016 36.06 4.03 -15.65
N VAL A 1017 36.94 3.39 -14.88
CA VAL A 1017 37.85 2.33 -15.30
C VAL A 1017 37.48 1.09 -14.48
N ASP A 1018 37.08 0.01 -15.13
CA ASP A 1018 36.65 -1.26 -14.52
C ASP A 1018 35.61 -1.07 -13.40
N GLY A 1019 34.64 -0.18 -13.64
CA GLY A 1019 33.55 0.12 -12.70
C GLY A 1019 33.89 1.12 -11.58
N VAL A 1020 35.14 1.61 -11.51
CA VAL A 1020 35.60 2.59 -10.51
C VAL A 1020 35.74 3.98 -11.13
N ILE A 1021 35.24 5.03 -10.48
CA ILE A 1021 35.35 6.41 -10.97
C ILE A 1021 36.82 6.84 -11.01
N ALA A 1022 37.31 7.15 -12.21
CA ALA A 1022 38.66 7.64 -12.47
C ALA A 1022 38.74 9.18 -12.56
N GLY A 1023 37.65 9.84 -12.95
CA GLY A 1023 37.59 11.31 -12.98
C GLY A 1023 36.30 11.88 -13.55
N LYS A 1024 36.23 13.22 -13.65
CA LYS A 1024 35.04 13.96 -14.10
C LYS A 1024 35.42 15.02 -15.13
N PHE A 1025 34.73 15.05 -16.26
CA PHE A 1025 34.87 16.09 -17.28
C PHE A 1025 33.87 17.21 -17.03
N ALA A 1026 34.35 18.41 -16.69
CA ALA A 1026 33.49 19.60 -16.62
C ALA A 1026 33.04 20.03 -18.02
N ILE A 1027 31.76 20.41 -18.18
CA ILE A 1027 31.14 20.71 -19.49
C ILE A 1027 30.60 22.15 -19.48
N PRO A 1028 31.46 23.20 -19.52
CA PRO A 1028 31.00 24.56 -19.71
C PRO A 1028 30.44 24.79 -21.13
N PRO A 1029 29.50 25.75 -21.29
CA PRO A 1029 28.98 26.12 -22.60
C PRO A 1029 30.08 26.71 -23.49
N HIS A 1030 30.00 26.42 -24.79
CA HIS A 1030 30.82 27.10 -25.79
C HIS A 1030 30.15 28.38 -26.30
N GLU A 1031 30.88 29.17 -27.09
CA GLU A 1031 30.40 30.46 -27.60
C GLU A 1031 29.29 30.34 -28.66
N PHE A 1032 29.17 29.18 -29.32
CA PHE A 1032 28.21 28.97 -30.40
C PHE A 1032 26.82 28.60 -29.85
N PRO A 1033 25.72 29.05 -30.49
CA PRO A 1033 24.36 28.68 -30.08
C PRO A 1033 23.92 27.32 -30.69
N ASP A 1034 24.85 26.41 -30.97
CA ASP A 1034 24.58 25.10 -31.57
C ASP A 1034 25.31 23.97 -30.82
N TYR A 1035 25.39 22.76 -31.38
CA TYR A 1035 25.99 21.61 -30.69
C TYR A 1035 27.25 21.08 -31.41
N ARG A 1036 27.99 21.93 -32.12
CA ARG A 1036 29.26 21.53 -32.74
C ARG A 1036 30.30 21.14 -31.68
N THR A 1037 31.05 20.06 -31.90
CA THR A 1037 32.04 19.54 -30.95
C THR A 1037 33.38 20.28 -31.09
N ASP A 1038 33.46 21.48 -30.51
CA ASP A 1038 34.61 22.37 -30.65
C ASP A 1038 35.40 22.68 -29.36
N SER A 1039 34.96 22.10 -28.23
CA SER A 1039 35.47 22.38 -26.90
C SER A 1039 36.12 21.15 -26.26
N ASP A 1040 37.08 21.37 -25.36
CA ASP A 1040 37.86 20.32 -24.70
C ASP A 1040 37.68 20.37 -23.18
N SER A 1041 37.52 19.20 -22.56
CA SER A 1041 37.51 19.01 -21.12
C SER A 1041 38.60 18.02 -20.71
N VAL A 1042 39.32 18.30 -19.62
CA VAL A 1042 40.56 17.56 -19.28
C VAL A 1042 40.46 16.93 -17.90
N ILE A 1043 40.91 15.68 -17.79
CA ILE A 1043 41.26 15.00 -16.54
C ILE A 1043 42.76 14.69 -16.60
N ALA A 1044 43.57 15.27 -15.71
CA ALA A 1044 45.02 15.24 -15.84
C ALA A 1044 45.70 13.99 -15.23
N ASP A 1045 45.10 13.35 -14.22
CA ASP A 1045 45.79 12.41 -13.33
C ASP A 1045 45.12 11.02 -13.27
N ILE A 1046 44.83 10.42 -14.42
CA ILE A 1046 44.22 9.07 -14.48
C ILE A 1046 45.32 8.01 -14.39
N ARG A 1047 45.27 7.15 -13.39
CA ARG A 1047 46.20 6.02 -13.26
C ARG A 1047 45.62 4.80 -13.98
N LEU A 1048 46.37 4.26 -14.94
CA LEU A 1048 46.03 3.05 -15.67
C LEU A 1048 47.17 2.03 -15.55
N THR A 1049 46.81 0.76 -15.48
CA THR A 1049 47.75 -0.37 -15.57
C THR A 1049 47.81 -0.89 -17.00
N ALA A 1050 48.90 -1.54 -17.37
CA ALA A 1050 49.05 -2.22 -18.66
C ALA A 1050 48.07 -3.39 -18.76
N GLY A 1051 47.51 -3.59 -19.96
CA GLY A 1051 46.61 -4.69 -20.27
C GLY A 1051 45.21 -4.22 -20.64
N ARG A 1052 44.27 -5.18 -20.63
CA ARG A 1052 42.88 -4.94 -21.04
C ARG A 1052 42.06 -4.34 -19.90
N HIS A 1053 41.33 -3.28 -20.22
CA HIS A 1053 40.43 -2.58 -19.31
C HIS A 1053 39.08 -2.29 -19.99
N VAL A 1054 38.03 -2.07 -19.19
CA VAL A 1054 36.73 -1.56 -19.67
C VAL A 1054 36.50 -0.18 -19.11
N LEU A 1055 36.43 0.82 -19.99
CA LEU A 1055 36.04 2.17 -19.63
C LEU A 1055 34.52 2.31 -19.70
N THR A 1056 33.93 3.08 -18.80
CA THR A 1056 32.52 3.51 -18.90
C THR A 1056 32.45 5.03 -18.82
N LEU A 1057 31.85 5.65 -19.83
CA LEU A 1057 31.55 7.08 -19.83
C LEU A 1057 30.08 7.27 -19.49
N ILE A 1058 29.78 8.03 -18.43
CA ILE A 1058 28.41 8.29 -17.95
C ILE A 1058 28.15 9.79 -18.04
N SER A 1059 27.08 10.19 -18.72
CA SER A 1059 26.64 11.59 -18.70
C SER A 1059 25.84 11.86 -17.43
N GLN A 1060 26.11 12.95 -16.71
CA GLN A 1060 25.24 13.36 -15.58
C GLN A 1060 24.20 14.40 -15.97
N ALA A 1061 24.19 14.91 -17.20
CA ALA A 1061 23.22 15.91 -17.66
C ALA A 1061 22.87 15.72 -19.14
N SER A 1062 21.68 16.16 -19.53
CA SER A 1062 21.27 16.13 -20.94
C SER A 1062 21.87 17.31 -21.72
N GLY A 1063 22.02 17.16 -23.03
CA GLY A 1063 22.27 18.28 -23.94
C GLY A 1063 23.73 18.62 -24.21
N ALA A 1064 24.56 17.60 -24.44
CA ALA A 1064 25.91 17.78 -24.97
C ALA A 1064 26.19 16.77 -26.08
N ASN A 1065 26.90 17.20 -27.12
CA ASN A 1065 27.48 16.30 -28.12
C ASN A 1065 28.90 15.94 -27.72
N ILE A 1066 29.33 14.71 -27.97
CA ILE A 1066 30.66 14.19 -27.66
C ILE A 1066 31.28 13.50 -28.88
N ALA A 1067 32.60 13.60 -29.05
CA ALA A 1067 33.29 13.06 -30.23
C ALA A 1067 34.33 11.98 -29.89
N TYR A 1068 35.35 12.31 -29.12
CA TYR A 1068 36.45 11.40 -28.76
C TYR A 1068 37.09 11.80 -27.44
N ILE A 1069 37.87 10.89 -26.85
CA ILE A 1069 38.77 11.18 -25.74
C ILE A 1069 40.21 10.89 -26.19
N ASP A 1070 41.09 11.88 -26.13
CA ASP A 1070 42.52 11.67 -26.37
C ASP A 1070 43.23 11.38 -25.06
N PHE A 1071 43.91 10.22 -24.98
CA PHE A 1071 44.74 9.83 -23.84
C PHE A 1071 46.22 10.06 -24.15
N ALA A 1072 46.91 10.82 -23.32
CA ALA A 1072 48.34 11.06 -23.41
C ALA A 1072 49.04 10.71 -22.10
N VAL A 1073 50.21 10.07 -22.17
CA VAL A 1073 51.05 9.82 -21.00
C VAL A 1073 51.51 11.17 -20.44
N VAL A 1074 51.27 11.40 -19.15
CA VAL A 1074 51.85 12.55 -18.44
C VAL A 1074 53.34 12.25 -18.26
N LYS A 1075 54.19 12.97 -18.99
CA LYS A 1075 55.64 12.88 -18.76
C LYS A 1075 55.92 13.43 -17.35
N PRO A 1076 56.75 12.74 -16.54
CA PRO A 1076 57.08 13.17 -15.18
C PRO A 1076 57.73 14.55 -15.13
#